data_AF-A0A934DT99-F1
#
_entry.id   AF-A0A934DT99-F1
#
_cell.length_a   1.000
_cell.length_b   1.000
_cell.length_c   1.000
_cell.angle_alpha   90.00
_cell.angle_beta   90.00
_cell.angle_gamma   90.00
#
_symmetry.space_group_name_H-M   'P 1'
#
loop_
_entity.id
_entity.type
_entity.pdbx_description
1 polymer ?
#
loop_
_entity_poly.entity_id
_entity_poly.type
_entity_poly.pdbx_seq_one_letter_code
_entity_poly.pdbx_strand_id
1 'polypeptide(L)'
;MRLYGLAAVALVLGLGAVGAGGCTDNGFCYECGEGGSGGAGAADGGKDAQPDQVGLDVPVNTEGGDGSDGAKKCPDGWADCNLITLDGCEVNLQIDLKNCGTCSNACALAHAEPECKAGKCEIKSCTLTADGGKDDWQDCDKIPDNGCESDIKADSNNCGGCGKPCPAPPHATAECVDGVCGKISCDKGFADCNQNIADGCEADLLGDPSNCGECSKVCAAVAHGLGGCTQGVCGVGTCDSGYADCDASLWSGCETVLATDVNHCGSCLKKCGAVPHGLPKCEGGQCLVESCDPGYADCNGVPTDGCEVNLADDAANCAACDNACPAVINGTPGCAMFTCGIKSCNAGWQDCFGGAADGCETDTQNDVDHCGSCTTVCPVVPDGFRACELGVCKIGSCDAEHADCNGVLADGCEAALQTDINNCGVCNTVCPPPPGATAGCNAGQCGVGTCTAGFADCNQNLSDGCELDITTDWNNCGACGAVCGSHQCVASACVCTKSVLVIPDDSASGTATLTAALTTLLPGWTITTATKPSYQYDGASPAPTGFGAVLVLAGGPGSSSYSTDMPANGQTALVSFVQAANGLVLTEWAAKHVADGRWQTLKDLVLLTRTVAFSGQVQYKLDPGFVGHPIWTGLTNNFTFASTSNVGVTKVATGVKRIAGSPEAIDAVAVREVPSEGRVVHVAHAGNYAPNGWSNANIQKLVANAVSWSARCQ
;
A
#
# COMPACT_ATOMS: atom_id res chain seq x y z
N MET A 1 1.69 9.07 -23.92
CA MET A 1 0.99 9.25 -25.21
C MET A 1 -0.52 9.17 -24.99
N ARG A 2 -1.31 9.64 -25.98
CA ARG A 2 -2.77 9.51 -26.24
C ARG A 2 -3.52 8.38 -25.45
N LEU A 3 -4.65 8.67 -24.77
CA LEU A 3 -6.07 8.75 -25.26
C LEU A 3 -6.61 7.35 -25.70
N TYR A 4 -7.82 6.87 -25.35
CA TYR A 4 -9.12 7.43 -24.88
C TYR A 4 -9.70 6.58 -23.69
N GLY A 5 -10.88 6.80 -23.07
CA GLY A 5 -11.98 7.78 -23.22
C GLY A 5 -13.15 7.50 -22.24
N LEU A 6 -14.20 8.34 -22.23
CA LEU A 6 -15.36 8.25 -21.33
C LEU A 6 -16.46 7.30 -21.83
N ALA A 7 -17.26 6.76 -20.91
CA ALA A 7 -18.71 6.57 -21.10
C ALA A 7 -19.46 6.57 -19.76
N ALA A 8 -20.51 7.38 -19.66
CA ALA A 8 -21.57 7.23 -18.65
C ALA A 8 -22.88 6.94 -19.39
N VAL A 9 -23.71 6.04 -18.86
CA VAL A 9 -25.01 5.69 -19.45
C VAL A 9 -26.06 5.65 -18.35
N ALA A 10 -27.03 6.56 -18.44
CA ALA A 10 -28.27 6.46 -17.69
C ALA A 10 -29.27 5.59 -18.48
N LEU A 11 -30.18 4.91 -17.77
CA LEU A 11 -31.30 4.19 -18.38
C LEU A 11 -32.61 4.77 -17.86
N VAL A 12 -33.56 5.06 -18.77
CA VAL A 12 -34.85 5.69 -18.44
C VAL A 12 -35.99 4.89 -19.06
N LEU A 13 -36.76 4.23 -18.18
CA LEU A 13 -38.16 3.82 -18.35
C LEU A 13 -38.78 3.87 -16.94
N GLY A 14 -40.00 4.35 -16.69
CA GLY A 14 -41.02 4.88 -17.60
C GLY A 14 -42.39 4.27 -17.29
N LEU A 15 -43.42 5.11 -17.09
CA LEU A 15 -44.74 4.80 -16.49
C LEU A 15 -44.69 4.73 -14.94
N GLY A 16 -45.63 5.32 -14.18
CA GLY A 16 -46.80 6.11 -14.56
C GLY A 16 -47.34 7.01 -13.42
N ALA A 17 -48.42 7.75 -13.71
CA ALA A 17 -49.10 8.70 -12.82
C ALA A 17 -49.71 8.01 -11.55
N VAL A 18 -50.12 8.70 -10.48
CA VAL A 18 -50.82 9.99 -10.36
C VAL A 18 -50.35 10.80 -9.13
N GLY A 19 -50.46 12.13 -9.20
CA GLY A 19 -50.33 13.04 -8.05
C GLY A 19 -51.48 14.06 -8.03
N ALA A 20 -51.53 14.87 -6.95
CA ALA A 20 -52.71 15.61 -6.48
C ALA A 20 -53.84 14.68 -5.98
N GLY A 21 -54.70 15.11 -5.06
CA GLY A 21 -54.77 16.39 -4.35
C GLY A 21 -56.09 16.46 -3.58
N GLY A 22 -56.15 17.22 -2.49
CA GLY A 22 -57.34 17.21 -1.62
C GLY A 22 -58.60 17.73 -2.32
N CYS A 23 -59.67 16.94 -2.28
CA CYS A 23 -61.04 17.43 -2.46
C CYS A 23 -61.71 17.51 -1.08
N THR A 24 -62.38 18.63 -0.82
CA THR A 24 -63.25 18.82 0.34
C THR A 24 -64.68 18.46 -0.06
N ASP A 25 -65.18 17.30 0.38
CA ASP A 25 -66.54 16.87 0.05
C ASP A 25 -67.57 17.67 0.85
N ASN A 26 -68.19 18.64 0.16
CA ASN A 26 -69.37 19.36 0.60
C ASN A 26 -70.33 19.44 -0.61
N GLY A 27 -71.23 18.46 -0.75
CA GLY A 27 -72.13 18.41 -1.91
C GLY A 27 -72.92 17.11 -2.09
N PHE A 28 -74.01 16.94 -1.32
CA PHE A 28 -75.09 16.00 -1.67
C PHE A 28 -76.21 16.76 -2.40
N CYS A 29 -76.67 16.24 -3.53
CA CYS A 29 -77.82 16.72 -4.33
C CYS A 29 -78.41 15.59 -5.18
N TYR A 30 -79.64 15.80 -5.70
CA TYR A 30 -80.42 14.94 -6.63
C TYR A 30 -80.98 13.63 -6.03
N GLU A 31 -82.23 13.19 -6.23
CA GLU A 31 -83.45 13.69 -6.93
C GLU A 31 -84.67 13.53 -5.96
N CYS A 32 -85.82 14.24 -5.98
CA CYS A 32 -86.68 14.87 -7.01
C CYS A 32 -87.78 13.96 -7.63
N GLY A 33 -89.05 14.16 -7.20
CA GLY A 33 -90.28 13.70 -7.88
C GLY A 33 -90.82 12.33 -7.44
N GLU A 34 -92.13 12.04 -7.44
CA GLU A 34 -93.36 12.85 -7.59
C GLU A 34 -94.49 12.21 -6.75
N GLY A 35 -95.64 12.88 -6.51
CA GLY A 35 -96.76 12.25 -5.79
C GLY A 35 -97.93 13.16 -5.39
N GLY A 36 -98.67 13.72 -6.36
CA GLY A 36 -99.80 14.62 -6.08
C GLY A 36 -101.20 13.98 -6.19
N SER A 37 -102.04 14.18 -5.16
CA SER A 37 -103.51 13.95 -5.18
C SER A 37 -104.16 14.61 -3.95
N GLY A 38 -105.37 15.18 -3.97
CA GLY A 38 -106.30 15.45 -5.09
C GLY A 38 -107.76 15.60 -4.62
N GLY A 39 -108.39 16.78 -4.80
CA GLY A 39 -109.75 17.13 -4.31
C GLY A 39 -109.71 17.89 -2.97
N ALA A 40 -110.46 18.98 -2.67
CA ALA A 40 -111.73 19.55 -3.16
C ALA A 40 -113.00 18.73 -2.80
N GLY A 41 -114.09 19.31 -2.29
CA GLY A 41 -114.31 20.69 -1.81
C GLY A 41 -115.80 21.02 -1.55
N ALA A 42 -116.06 22.15 -0.86
CA ALA A 42 -117.31 22.94 -0.79
C ALA A 42 -118.66 22.35 -0.25
N ALA A 43 -119.18 23.04 0.78
CA ALA A 43 -120.55 23.59 0.93
C ALA A 43 -121.83 22.73 1.16
N ASP A 44 -122.52 23.11 2.26
CA ASP A 44 -123.97 23.35 2.45
C ASP A 44 -125.04 22.24 2.23
N GLY A 45 -126.14 22.32 3.00
CA GLY A 45 -127.29 21.42 2.97
C GLY A 45 -128.25 21.53 4.17
N GLY A 46 -128.78 22.72 4.47
CA GLY A 46 -129.75 22.94 5.57
C GLY A 46 -131.21 22.55 5.27
N LYS A 47 -132.16 23.21 5.96
CA LYS A 47 -133.66 23.12 5.91
C LYS A 47 -134.32 22.12 6.86
N ASP A 48 -135.45 22.39 7.53
CA ASP A 48 -136.30 23.61 7.76
C ASP A 48 -136.87 23.49 9.23
N ALA A 49 -137.74 24.30 9.85
CA ALA A 49 -138.80 25.22 9.41
C ALA A 49 -139.17 26.31 10.49
N GLN A 50 -140.46 26.64 10.64
CA GLN A 50 -141.08 27.77 11.40
C GLN A 50 -142.57 27.41 11.72
N PRO A 51 -143.47 28.28 12.28
CA PRO A 51 -143.35 29.64 12.88
C PRO A 51 -143.86 29.64 14.37
N ASP A 52 -144.51 30.60 15.08
CA ASP A 52 -145.19 31.93 14.93
C ASP A 52 -145.01 32.74 16.27
N GLN A 53 -145.17 34.08 16.47
CA GLN A 53 -145.77 35.25 15.76
C GLN A 53 -147.28 35.51 16.03
N VAL A 54 -147.87 36.73 16.14
CA VAL A 54 -147.45 38.17 16.13
C VAL A 54 -148.27 38.96 17.20
N GLY A 55 -147.89 40.18 17.61
CA GLY A 55 -148.79 41.16 18.30
C GLY A 55 -148.31 42.63 18.20
N LEU A 56 -149.22 43.61 18.03
CA LEU A 56 -148.95 45.03 17.66
C LEU A 56 -150.02 46.01 18.22
N ASP A 57 -149.72 47.33 18.30
CA ASP A 57 -150.69 48.46 18.11
C ASP A 57 -150.06 49.88 18.28
N VAL A 58 -150.29 50.82 17.33
CA VAL A 58 -150.09 52.29 17.44
C VAL A 58 -150.99 53.05 16.41
N PRO A 59 -151.63 54.22 16.74
CA PRO A 59 -152.47 55.00 15.81
C PRO A 59 -151.84 56.32 15.26
N VAL A 60 -152.49 56.94 14.26
CA VAL A 60 -152.04 58.14 13.50
C VAL A 60 -153.19 59.14 13.29
N ASN A 61 -152.93 60.44 13.04
CA ASN A 61 -153.92 61.35 12.42
C ASN A 61 -153.28 62.61 11.77
N THR A 62 -153.84 63.11 10.64
CA THR A 62 -153.45 64.38 9.95
C THR A 62 -154.57 64.95 9.07
N GLU A 63 -154.54 66.26 8.76
CA GLU A 63 -155.29 66.95 7.68
C GLU A 63 -154.38 68.06 7.08
N GLY A 64 -154.49 68.51 5.83
CA GLY A 64 -155.28 68.06 4.67
C GLY A 64 -155.33 69.13 3.54
N GLY A 65 -155.47 68.73 2.27
CA GLY A 65 -155.87 69.64 1.17
C GLY A 65 -154.90 69.84 -0.03
N ASP A 66 -155.17 69.11 -1.12
CA ASP A 66 -154.98 69.38 -2.58
C ASP A 66 -153.83 70.27 -3.12
N GLY A 67 -153.20 69.81 -4.20
CA GLY A 67 -152.23 70.57 -5.03
C GLY A 67 -151.15 69.70 -5.71
N SER A 68 -151.24 69.51 -7.03
CA SER A 68 -150.32 68.65 -7.78
C SER A 68 -149.01 69.35 -8.21
N ASP A 69 -147.91 69.10 -7.48
CA ASP A 69 -146.56 68.80 -8.02
C ASP A 69 -145.55 68.73 -6.86
N GLY A 70 -144.89 67.58 -6.67
CA GLY A 70 -143.78 67.47 -5.72
C GLY A 70 -143.53 66.07 -5.15
N ALA A 71 -142.37 65.48 -5.45
CA ALA A 71 -141.87 64.31 -4.72
C ALA A 71 -141.38 64.75 -3.33
N LYS A 72 -141.88 64.10 -2.27
CA LYS A 72 -141.40 64.34 -0.90
C LYS A 72 -139.99 63.75 -0.75
N LYS A 73 -139.00 64.57 -0.38
CA LYS A 73 -137.63 64.13 -0.08
C LYS A 73 -137.52 63.81 1.42
N CYS A 74 -136.82 62.72 1.78
CA CYS A 74 -136.52 62.42 3.18
C CYS A 74 -135.66 63.49 3.87
N PRO A 75 -135.81 63.67 5.20
CA PRO A 75 -134.85 64.41 6.02
C PRO A 75 -133.46 63.77 5.98
N ASP A 76 -132.40 64.57 6.06
CA ASP A 76 -131.04 64.03 6.07
C ASP A 76 -130.82 63.11 7.30
N GLY A 77 -130.15 61.97 7.07
CA GLY A 77 -129.98 60.90 8.06
C GLY A 77 -131.12 59.87 8.11
N TRP A 78 -132.25 60.13 7.45
CA TRP A 78 -133.35 59.17 7.29
C TRP A 78 -133.49 58.71 5.83
N ALA A 79 -133.90 57.47 5.63
CA ALA A 79 -134.21 56.94 4.31
C ALA A 79 -135.52 56.14 4.30
N ASP A 80 -136.16 56.21 3.13
CA ASP A 80 -137.07 55.18 2.63
C ASP A 80 -136.23 53.96 2.26
N CYS A 81 -136.28 52.90 3.09
CA CYS A 81 -135.52 51.67 2.85
C CYS A 81 -136.41 50.52 2.34
N ASN A 82 -137.73 50.69 2.37
CA ASN A 82 -138.71 49.73 1.84
C ASN A 82 -139.23 50.10 0.43
N LEU A 83 -138.98 51.34 -0.02
CA LEU A 83 -139.35 51.96 -1.30
C LEU A 83 -140.86 52.17 -1.52
N ILE A 84 -141.65 52.28 -0.46
CA ILE A 84 -143.10 52.52 -0.49
C ILE A 84 -143.38 54.01 -0.28
N THR A 85 -143.76 54.67 -1.37
CA THR A 85 -143.95 56.13 -1.46
C THR A 85 -145.14 56.71 -0.64
N LEU A 86 -145.77 55.92 0.23
CA LEU A 86 -146.98 56.28 0.99
C LEU A 86 -146.71 56.52 2.48
N ASP A 87 -145.83 55.73 3.11
CA ASP A 87 -145.46 55.80 4.53
C ASP A 87 -144.18 56.62 4.79
N GLY A 88 -143.28 56.76 3.81
CA GLY A 88 -142.32 57.86 3.76
C GLY A 88 -140.87 57.48 4.03
N CYS A 89 -140.37 57.75 5.23
CA CYS A 89 -138.94 57.61 5.56
C CYS A 89 -138.80 57.06 6.99
N GLU A 90 -138.63 55.75 7.09
CA GLU A 90 -138.86 54.95 8.28
C GLU A 90 -137.59 54.48 9.00
N VAL A 91 -136.43 54.54 8.34
CA VAL A 91 -135.14 54.09 8.90
C VAL A 91 -134.20 55.26 9.16
N ASN A 92 -133.65 55.32 10.39
CA ASN A 92 -132.63 56.27 10.79
C ASN A 92 -131.22 55.69 10.59
N LEU A 93 -130.59 56.04 9.47
CA LEU A 93 -129.28 55.56 9.06
C LEU A 93 -128.13 56.02 9.98
N GLN A 94 -128.38 56.89 10.96
CA GLN A 94 -127.34 57.39 11.86
C GLN A 94 -127.14 56.53 13.12
N ILE A 95 -128.11 55.68 13.46
CA ILE A 95 -128.12 54.89 14.71
C ILE A 95 -128.66 53.45 14.54
N ASP A 96 -129.32 53.11 13.42
CA ASP A 96 -129.84 51.76 13.22
C ASP A 96 -128.70 50.78 12.89
N LEU A 97 -128.50 49.80 13.77
CA LEU A 97 -127.40 48.83 13.68
C LEU A 97 -127.46 47.90 12.45
N LYS A 98 -128.63 47.81 11.79
CA LYS A 98 -128.87 46.98 10.59
C LYS A 98 -128.85 47.79 9.29
N ASN A 99 -128.82 49.13 9.38
CA ASN A 99 -128.93 50.07 8.27
C ASN A 99 -127.93 51.23 8.45
N CYS A 100 -126.74 50.94 8.96
CA CYS A 100 -125.81 51.97 9.39
C CYS A 100 -125.18 52.69 8.21
N GLY A 101 -125.44 53.99 8.08
CA GLY A 101 -124.99 54.84 6.98
C GLY A 101 -125.75 54.63 5.66
N THR A 102 -126.23 53.41 5.38
CA THR A 102 -127.05 53.04 4.22
C THR A 102 -128.01 51.89 4.55
N CYS A 103 -129.15 51.82 3.85
CA CYS A 103 -130.13 50.74 4.01
C CYS A 103 -129.48 49.34 3.88
N SER A 104 -129.87 48.41 4.75
CA SER A 104 -129.34 47.04 4.86
C SER A 104 -127.86 46.86 5.21
N ASN A 105 -127.12 47.93 5.55
CA ASN A 105 -125.75 47.82 6.04
C ASN A 105 -125.71 47.48 7.54
N ALA A 106 -125.63 46.19 7.88
CA ALA A 106 -125.57 45.74 9.27
C ALA A 106 -124.13 45.69 9.81
N CYS A 107 -123.91 46.30 10.97
CA CYS A 107 -122.59 46.29 11.61
C CYS A 107 -122.27 44.93 12.24
N ALA A 108 -121.12 44.36 11.88
CA ALA A 108 -120.54 43.16 12.48
C ALA A 108 -119.01 43.30 12.53
N LEU A 109 -118.41 43.04 13.68
CA LEU A 109 -116.97 43.16 13.94
C LEU A 109 -116.48 41.89 14.65
N ALA A 110 -115.24 41.46 14.39
CA ALA A 110 -114.70 40.23 14.95
C ALA A 110 -114.36 40.40 16.44
N HIS A 111 -114.80 39.47 17.28
CA HIS A 111 -114.53 39.46 18.73
C HIS A 111 -114.91 40.75 19.49
N ALA A 112 -115.82 41.55 18.92
CA ALA A 112 -116.21 42.87 19.42
C ALA A 112 -117.73 43.08 19.34
N GLU A 113 -118.29 43.87 20.27
CA GLU A 113 -119.66 44.38 20.15
C GLU A 113 -119.66 45.63 19.25
N PRO A 114 -120.41 45.66 18.13
CA PRO A 114 -120.49 46.84 17.27
C PRO A 114 -121.59 47.82 17.73
N GLU A 115 -121.38 49.12 17.56
CA GLU A 115 -122.45 50.13 17.57
C GLU A 115 -122.52 50.91 16.26
N CYS A 116 -123.73 51.37 15.90
CA CYS A 116 -123.93 52.31 14.79
C CYS A 116 -124.01 53.75 15.32
N LYS A 117 -123.16 54.62 14.80
CA LYS A 117 -122.96 55.97 15.33
C LYS A 117 -122.62 56.94 14.21
N ALA A 118 -123.45 57.97 14.04
CA ALA A 118 -123.36 58.91 12.91
C ALA A 118 -123.30 58.21 11.52
N GLY A 119 -123.85 57.00 11.41
CA GLY A 119 -123.84 56.19 10.20
C GLY A 119 -122.53 55.46 9.90
N LYS A 120 -121.70 55.21 10.93
CA LYS A 120 -120.57 54.28 10.87
C LYS A 120 -120.68 53.20 11.95
N CYS A 121 -120.07 52.06 11.67
CA CYS A 121 -119.85 51.01 12.66
C CYS A 121 -118.60 51.34 13.48
N GLU A 122 -118.69 51.28 14.81
CA GLU A 122 -117.57 51.45 15.74
C GLU A 122 -117.52 50.27 16.73
N ILE A 123 -116.34 49.93 17.25
CA ILE A 123 -116.22 49.00 18.39
C ILE A 123 -116.80 49.70 19.62
N LYS A 124 -117.91 49.17 20.15
CA LYS A 124 -118.50 49.57 21.42
C LYS A 124 -117.73 48.96 22.60
N SER A 125 -117.29 47.70 22.45
CA SER A 125 -116.42 47.00 23.40
C SER A 125 -115.76 45.76 22.77
N CYS A 126 -114.64 45.30 23.33
CA CYS A 126 -114.15 43.93 23.16
C CYS A 126 -114.88 42.92 24.09
N THR A 127 -116.06 43.30 24.60
CA THR A 127 -116.75 42.57 25.68
C THR A 127 -118.26 42.59 25.46
N LEU A 128 -118.74 41.76 24.53
CA LEU A 128 -119.97 40.97 24.64
C LEU A 128 -120.21 40.11 23.37
N THR A 129 -119.95 38.81 23.48
CA THR A 129 -120.72 37.81 22.72
C THR A 129 -121.97 37.43 23.51
N ALA A 130 -123.06 37.06 22.83
CA ALA A 130 -124.36 36.85 23.46
C ALA A 130 -124.42 35.65 24.43
N ASP A 131 -123.40 34.79 24.44
CA ASP A 131 -123.34 33.55 25.24
C ASP A 131 -122.67 33.74 26.62
N GLY A 132 -122.28 34.97 26.99
CA GLY A 132 -121.84 35.31 28.35
C GLY A 132 -120.45 34.80 28.73
N GLY A 133 -119.50 34.78 27.80
CA GLY A 133 -118.19 34.15 27.97
C GLY A 133 -116.95 35.02 27.67
N LYS A 134 -116.40 35.63 28.73
CA LYS A 134 -114.99 36.02 28.93
C LYS A 134 -114.40 37.19 28.12
N ASP A 135 -113.20 37.58 28.56
CA ASP A 135 -112.62 38.93 28.45
C ASP A 135 -111.27 38.89 27.69
N ASP A 136 -111.08 37.85 26.88
CA ASP A 136 -109.76 37.25 26.62
C ASP A 136 -109.07 37.80 25.35
N TRP A 137 -109.74 38.68 24.60
CA TRP A 137 -109.23 39.32 23.39
C TRP A 137 -109.15 40.84 23.59
N GLN A 138 -108.03 41.44 23.19
CA GLN A 138 -107.82 42.90 23.26
C GLN A 138 -107.55 43.50 21.88
N ASP A 139 -108.14 44.67 21.67
CA ASP A 139 -107.78 45.64 20.63
C ASP A 139 -106.41 46.25 20.96
N CYS A 140 -105.34 45.72 20.37
CA CYS A 140 -103.98 46.20 20.61
C CYS A 140 -103.48 47.17 19.53
N ASP A 141 -104.04 47.16 18.31
CA ASP A 141 -103.66 48.08 17.23
C ASP A 141 -104.53 49.37 17.14
N LYS A 142 -105.73 49.36 17.72
CA LYS A 142 -106.71 50.45 17.81
C LYS A 142 -107.37 50.83 16.48
N ILE A 143 -107.57 49.85 15.61
CA ILE A 143 -108.24 49.97 14.32
C ILE A 143 -109.65 49.33 14.40
N PRO A 144 -110.75 50.12 14.41
CA PRO A 144 -112.09 49.59 14.61
C PRO A 144 -112.59 48.57 13.57
N ASP A 145 -111.98 48.54 12.37
CA ASP A 145 -112.46 47.76 11.24
C ASP A 145 -112.11 46.25 11.33
N ASN A 146 -111.07 45.87 12.08
CA ASN A 146 -110.67 44.47 12.28
C ASN A 146 -111.18 43.82 13.58
N GLY A 147 -111.77 44.59 14.50
CA GLY A 147 -112.25 44.07 15.78
C GLY A 147 -111.13 43.96 16.81
N CYS A 148 -111.22 43.01 17.74
CA CYS A 148 -110.24 42.81 18.82
C CYS A 148 -109.39 41.56 18.52
N GLU A 149 -108.07 41.73 18.34
CA GLU A 149 -107.25 40.85 17.50
C GLU A 149 -106.16 40.05 18.23
N SER A 150 -105.90 40.34 19.51
CA SER A 150 -104.83 39.69 20.29
C SER A 150 -105.37 38.84 21.45
N ASP A 151 -105.09 37.52 21.44
CA ASP A 151 -105.33 36.60 22.57
C ASP A 151 -104.24 36.81 23.64
N ILE A 152 -104.63 37.46 24.74
CA ILE A 152 -103.71 37.83 25.81
C ILE A 152 -103.40 36.68 26.81
N LYS A 153 -103.86 35.46 26.54
CA LYS A 153 -103.63 34.27 27.37
C LYS A 153 -102.74 33.22 26.74
N ALA A 154 -102.71 33.15 25.41
CA ALA A 154 -101.92 32.19 24.65
C ALA A 154 -100.72 32.81 23.91
N ASP A 155 -100.78 34.08 23.50
CA ASP A 155 -99.66 34.69 22.76
C ASP A 155 -98.49 35.04 23.70
N SER A 156 -97.35 34.39 23.47
CA SER A 156 -96.07 34.63 24.15
C SER A 156 -95.50 36.05 23.96
N ASN A 157 -96.08 36.85 23.05
CA ASN A 157 -95.70 38.25 22.77
C ASN A 157 -96.65 39.28 23.44
N ASN A 158 -97.85 38.86 23.84
CA ASN A 158 -98.91 39.71 24.40
C ASN A 158 -99.44 39.14 25.74
N CYS A 159 -98.59 38.43 26.47
CA CYS A 159 -98.96 37.62 27.62
C CYS A 159 -99.42 38.47 28.80
N GLY A 160 -100.70 38.33 29.17
CA GLY A 160 -101.34 39.16 30.19
C GLY A 160 -101.58 40.61 29.76
N GLY A 161 -101.59 40.90 28.45
CA GLY A 161 -101.93 42.20 27.85
C GLY A 161 -100.97 42.63 26.75
N CYS A 162 -101.45 43.50 25.85
CA CYS A 162 -100.72 44.02 24.70
C CYS A 162 -99.25 44.40 25.00
N GLY A 163 -98.31 43.94 24.18
CA GLY A 163 -96.90 44.32 24.22
C GLY A 163 -96.07 43.72 25.37
N LYS A 164 -96.47 42.55 25.88
CA LYS A 164 -95.79 41.84 26.98
C LYS A 164 -95.20 40.49 26.52
N PRO A 165 -93.99 40.49 25.94
CA PRO A 165 -93.31 39.25 25.59
C PRO A 165 -92.75 38.53 26.83
N CYS A 166 -92.80 37.20 26.84
CA CYS A 166 -92.18 36.40 27.89
C CYS A 166 -90.65 36.40 27.80
N PRO A 167 -89.90 36.54 28.92
CA PRO A 167 -88.45 36.42 28.92
C PRO A 167 -88.00 34.99 28.60
N ALA A 168 -87.13 34.81 27.62
CA ALA A 168 -86.50 33.52 27.32
C ALA A 168 -85.21 33.34 28.14
N PRO A 169 -85.10 32.32 29.02
CA PRO A 169 -83.87 32.02 29.75
C PRO A 169 -82.89 31.17 28.89
N PRO A 170 -81.64 30.96 29.36
CA PRO A 170 -80.64 30.17 28.64
C PRO A 170 -81.10 28.76 28.30
N HIS A 171 -80.78 28.31 27.08
CA HIS A 171 -81.07 26.96 26.56
C HIS A 171 -82.55 26.54 26.68
N ALA A 172 -83.48 27.49 26.66
CA ALA A 172 -84.91 27.23 26.75
C ALA A 172 -85.77 28.28 26.01
N THR A 173 -86.98 27.87 25.66
CA THR A 173 -88.04 28.74 25.14
C THR A 173 -89.09 28.98 26.24
N ALA A 174 -89.69 30.16 26.29
CA ALA A 174 -90.69 30.54 27.31
C ALA A 174 -92.10 30.62 26.73
N GLU A 175 -93.07 30.08 27.47
CA GLU A 175 -94.47 29.95 27.07
C GLU A 175 -95.40 30.86 27.90
N CYS A 176 -96.46 31.37 27.26
CA CYS A 176 -97.58 32.01 27.94
C CYS A 176 -98.68 30.98 28.21
N VAL A 177 -99.18 30.94 29.45
CA VAL A 177 -100.35 30.12 29.84
C VAL A 177 -101.24 30.95 30.75
N ASP A 178 -102.53 31.05 30.42
CA ASP A 178 -103.54 31.85 31.13
C ASP A 178 -103.13 33.33 31.38
N GLY A 179 -102.26 33.87 30.52
CA GLY A 179 -101.77 35.25 30.63
C GLY A 179 -100.59 35.45 31.60
N VAL A 180 -99.92 34.36 31.99
CA VAL A 180 -98.72 34.39 32.83
C VAL A 180 -97.56 33.66 32.13
N CYS A 181 -96.41 34.33 32.05
CA CYS A 181 -95.14 33.71 31.67
C CYS A 181 -94.62 32.89 32.87
N GLY A 182 -94.74 31.55 32.80
CA GLY A 182 -94.44 30.68 33.94
C GLY A 182 -94.07 29.24 33.59
N LYS A 183 -93.83 28.96 32.30
CA LYS A 183 -93.42 27.64 31.79
C LYS A 183 -92.31 27.82 30.77
N ILE A 184 -91.32 26.92 30.81
CA ILE A 184 -90.25 26.84 29.81
C ILE A 184 -90.19 25.44 29.19
N SER A 185 -89.63 25.36 27.99
CA SER A 185 -89.33 24.12 27.26
C SER A 185 -87.88 24.17 26.78
N CYS A 186 -87.06 23.21 27.22
CA CYS A 186 -85.62 23.17 26.96
C CYS A 186 -85.26 22.94 25.50
N ASP A 187 -84.12 23.48 25.10
CA ASP A 187 -83.45 23.14 23.84
C ASP A 187 -83.02 21.67 23.83
N LYS A 188 -83.04 21.05 22.65
CA LYS A 188 -82.71 19.63 22.49
C LYS A 188 -81.26 19.35 22.90
N GLY A 189 -81.09 18.60 23.99
CA GLY A 189 -79.79 18.26 24.56
C GLY A 189 -79.54 18.89 25.94
N PHE A 190 -80.41 19.81 26.37
CA PHE A 190 -80.35 20.45 27.69
C PHE A 190 -81.52 20.02 28.57
N ALA A 191 -81.35 20.09 29.89
CA ALA A 191 -82.42 19.94 30.86
C ALA A 191 -82.27 20.93 32.03
N ASP A 192 -83.42 21.36 32.55
CA ASP A 192 -83.58 22.02 33.85
C ASP A 192 -83.51 20.93 34.94
N CYS A 193 -82.33 20.78 35.55
CA CYS A 193 -82.05 19.73 36.53
C CYS A 193 -82.26 20.19 37.98
N ASN A 194 -82.24 21.49 38.23
CA ASN A 194 -82.46 22.11 39.54
C ASN A 194 -83.92 22.59 39.76
N GLN A 195 -84.75 22.58 38.70
CA GLN A 195 -86.14 23.05 38.63
C GLN A 195 -86.30 24.57 38.83
N ASN A 196 -85.30 25.36 38.44
CA ASN A 196 -85.28 26.81 38.53
C ASN A 196 -85.35 27.46 37.14
N ILE A 197 -86.57 27.81 36.76
CA ILE A 197 -86.95 28.52 35.53
C ILE A 197 -86.14 29.82 35.28
N ALA A 198 -85.45 30.37 36.29
CA ALA A 198 -84.66 31.60 36.19
C ALA A 198 -83.28 31.45 35.53
N ASP A 199 -82.57 30.33 35.71
CA ASP A 199 -81.29 30.04 35.03
C ASP A 199 -81.46 29.17 33.76
N GLY A 200 -82.65 28.61 33.55
CA GLY A 200 -83.04 27.94 32.30
C GLY A 200 -82.78 26.44 32.36
N CYS A 201 -82.26 25.86 31.29
CA CYS A 201 -81.93 24.44 31.23
C CYS A 201 -80.40 24.28 31.34
N GLU A 202 -79.91 24.11 32.57
CA GLU A 202 -78.52 24.38 32.94
C GLU A 202 -77.54 23.22 32.66
N ALA A 203 -78.06 22.00 32.47
CA ALA A 203 -77.24 20.82 32.24
C ALA A 203 -77.16 20.43 30.75
N ASP A 204 -75.94 20.34 30.21
CA ASP A 204 -75.65 19.74 28.90
C ASP A 204 -75.67 18.21 29.01
N LEU A 205 -76.79 17.59 28.58
CA LEU A 205 -76.96 16.14 28.61
C LEU A 205 -76.14 15.42 27.53
N LEU A 206 -75.48 16.11 26.61
CA LEU A 206 -74.70 15.51 25.51
C LEU A 206 -73.20 15.51 25.77
N GLY A 207 -72.70 16.50 26.51
CA GLY A 207 -71.27 16.73 26.77
C GLY A 207 -70.82 16.61 28.24
N ASP A 208 -71.68 16.81 29.25
CA ASP A 208 -71.27 16.78 30.66
C ASP A 208 -71.16 15.34 31.21
N PRO A 209 -69.97 14.89 31.68
CA PRO A 209 -69.82 13.60 32.36
C PRO A 209 -70.63 13.48 33.67
N SER A 210 -71.19 14.57 34.20
CA SER A 210 -71.98 14.62 35.44
C SER A 210 -73.49 14.44 35.21
N ASN A 211 -73.98 14.69 33.99
CA ASN A 211 -75.39 14.75 33.63
C ASN A 211 -75.68 13.97 32.32
N CYS A 212 -74.93 12.89 32.07
CA CYS A 212 -74.82 12.32 30.73
C CYS A 212 -76.10 11.57 30.29
N GLY A 213 -76.88 12.20 29.41
CA GLY A 213 -78.15 11.70 28.89
C GLY A 213 -79.36 11.91 29.81
N GLU A 214 -79.15 12.15 31.11
CA GLU A 214 -80.17 12.58 32.08
C GLU A 214 -79.53 13.25 33.30
N CYS A 215 -80.29 14.09 34.01
CA CYS A 215 -79.82 14.82 35.19
C CYS A 215 -79.16 13.92 36.25
N SER A 216 -78.01 14.36 36.77
CA SER A 216 -77.20 13.66 37.78
C SER A 216 -76.66 12.27 37.39
N LYS A 217 -76.73 11.87 36.12
CA LYS A 217 -76.09 10.65 35.63
C LYS A 217 -74.60 10.85 35.40
N VAL A 218 -73.85 10.65 36.49
CA VAL A 218 -72.38 10.68 36.49
C VAL A 218 -71.82 9.44 35.80
N CYS A 219 -70.95 9.64 34.81
CA CYS A 219 -70.21 8.56 34.16
C CYS A 219 -69.14 8.00 35.10
N ALA A 220 -69.20 6.69 35.35
CA ALA A 220 -68.23 5.99 36.19
C ALA A 220 -66.82 6.02 35.58
N ALA A 221 -65.79 6.02 36.43
CA ALA A 221 -64.41 5.82 35.98
C ALA A 221 -64.25 4.44 35.31
N VAL A 222 -63.42 4.38 34.27
CA VAL A 222 -63.13 3.17 33.50
C VAL A 222 -61.83 2.54 33.98
N ALA A 223 -61.47 1.35 33.47
CA ALA A 223 -60.14 0.81 33.70
C ALA A 223 -59.09 1.77 33.11
N HIS A 224 -58.15 2.22 33.95
CA HIS A 224 -57.07 3.14 33.59
C HIS A 224 -57.54 4.47 32.93
N GLY A 225 -58.66 5.03 33.37
CA GLY A 225 -59.12 6.34 32.89
C GLY A 225 -60.39 6.87 33.54
N LEU A 226 -60.73 8.12 33.21
CA LEU A 226 -61.97 8.77 33.62
C LEU A 226 -63.09 8.51 32.60
N GLY A 227 -64.32 8.36 33.10
CA GLY A 227 -65.51 8.29 32.26
C GLY A 227 -65.84 9.66 31.65
N GLY A 228 -66.21 9.67 30.37
CA GLY A 228 -66.65 10.86 29.64
C GLY A 228 -68.08 10.71 29.13
N CYS A 229 -68.72 11.84 28.81
CA CYS A 229 -69.98 11.84 28.07
C CYS A 229 -69.74 12.10 26.59
N THR A 230 -70.49 11.42 25.71
CA THR A 230 -70.57 11.78 24.29
C THR A 230 -71.96 11.43 23.78
N GLN A 231 -72.69 12.44 23.26
CA GLN A 231 -74.05 12.30 22.76
C GLN A 231 -75.04 11.69 23.78
N GLY A 232 -74.82 11.94 25.09
CA GLY A 232 -75.66 11.41 26.17
C GLY A 232 -75.42 9.94 26.55
N VAL A 233 -74.35 9.34 26.02
CA VAL A 233 -73.87 8.01 26.40
C VAL A 233 -72.54 8.15 27.14
N CYS A 234 -72.43 7.47 28.29
CA CYS A 234 -71.17 7.38 29.03
C CYS A 234 -70.20 6.42 28.32
N GLY A 235 -68.93 6.82 28.23
CA GLY A 235 -67.86 6.04 27.64
C GLY A 235 -66.50 6.40 28.23
N VAL A 236 -65.43 6.04 27.54
CA VAL A 236 -64.07 6.48 27.88
C VAL A 236 -63.97 7.99 27.63
N GLY A 237 -63.48 8.74 28.62
CA GLY A 237 -63.28 10.19 28.52
C GLY A 237 -61.81 10.56 28.33
N THR A 238 -60.98 10.26 29.34
CA THR A 238 -59.53 10.51 29.30
C THR A 238 -58.77 9.38 29.98
N CYS A 239 -57.82 8.77 29.28
CA CYS A 239 -56.97 7.72 29.82
C CYS A 239 -55.90 8.25 30.79
N ASP A 240 -55.50 7.39 31.72
CA ASP A 240 -54.33 7.60 32.57
C ASP A 240 -53.04 7.65 31.73
N SER A 241 -52.04 8.39 32.20
CA SER A 241 -50.77 8.54 31.48
C SER A 241 -50.09 7.19 31.24
N GLY A 242 -49.84 6.88 29.96
CA GLY A 242 -49.25 5.60 29.52
C GLY A 242 -50.26 4.53 29.08
N TYR A 243 -51.57 4.81 29.17
CA TYR A 243 -52.65 3.95 28.70
C TYR A 243 -53.42 4.59 27.55
N ALA A 244 -54.09 3.78 26.74
CA ALA A 244 -55.06 4.23 25.75
C ALA A 244 -56.18 3.22 25.53
N ASP A 245 -57.35 3.72 25.14
CA ASP A 245 -58.41 2.98 24.47
C ASP A 245 -58.01 2.84 22.99
N CYS A 246 -57.69 1.61 22.56
CA CYS A 246 -57.25 1.34 21.20
C CYS A 246 -58.19 0.45 20.38
N ASP A 247 -59.26 -0.09 20.98
CA ASP A 247 -60.33 -0.81 20.31
C ASP A 247 -61.64 0.02 20.18
N ALA A 248 -61.67 1.23 20.75
CA ALA A 248 -62.83 2.12 20.89
C ALA A 248 -63.97 1.52 21.73
N SER A 249 -63.65 0.64 22.68
CA SER A 249 -64.62 -0.13 23.45
C SER A 249 -64.97 0.56 24.77
N LEU A 250 -66.25 0.97 24.85
CA LEU A 250 -66.93 1.46 26.06
C LEU A 250 -66.86 0.48 27.25
N TRP A 251 -66.41 -0.77 27.04
CA TRP A 251 -66.30 -1.82 28.06
C TRP A 251 -64.84 -2.21 28.40
N SER A 252 -63.88 -1.91 27.52
CA SER A 252 -62.45 -2.21 27.73
C SER A 252 -61.80 -1.17 28.66
N GLY A 253 -62.24 0.09 28.56
CA GLY A 253 -61.60 1.22 29.23
C GLY A 253 -60.41 1.71 28.43
N CYS A 254 -59.28 1.96 29.09
CA CYS A 254 -58.01 2.23 28.45
C CYS A 254 -57.10 1.00 28.61
N GLU A 255 -57.40 -0.06 27.88
CA GLU A 255 -56.84 -1.40 28.04
C GLU A 255 -55.37 -1.52 27.58
N THR A 256 -54.94 -0.67 26.66
CA THR A 256 -53.64 -0.80 26.01
C THR A 256 -52.54 -0.06 26.77
N VAL A 257 -51.51 -0.80 27.21
CA VAL A 257 -50.30 -0.24 27.86
C VAL A 257 -49.31 0.26 26.81
N LEU A 258 -49.40 1.55 26.47
CA LEU A 258 -48.54 2.19 25.48
C LEU A 258 -47.04 2.15 25.84
N ALA A 259 -46.71 1.96 27.12
CA ALA A 259 -45.34 1.95 27.61
C ALA A 259 -44.55 0.66 27.27
N THR A 260 -45.24 -0.47 27.04
CA THR A 260 -44.59 -1.80 26.89
C THR A 260 -45.23 -2.72 25.84
N ASP A 261 -46.39 -2.41 25.24
CA ASP A 261 -46.92 -3.22 24.14
C ASP A 261 -46.18 -2.92 22.82
N VAL A 262 -45.51 -3.93 22.28
CA VAL A 262 -44.79 -3.89 21.00
C VAL A 262 -45.70 -3.61 19.78
N ASN A 263 -47.02 -3.76 19.90
CA ASN A 263 -48.00 -3.48 18.84
C ASN A 263 -48.65 -2.09 18.96
N HIS A 264 -48.51 -1.42 20.12
CA HIS A 264 -49.13 -0.12 20.42
C HIS A 264 -48.13 0.84 21.10
N CYS A 265 -46.86 0.78 20.70
CA CYS A 265 -45.78 1.38 21.46
C CYS A 265 -45.81 2.91 21.36
N GLY A 266 -46.18 3.59 22.45
CA GLY A 266 -46.30 5.04 22.54
C GLY A 266 -47.56 5.65 21.89
N SER A 267 -48.32 4.90 21.10
CA SER A 267 -49.66 5.25 20.62
C SER A 267 -50.38 4.02 20.06
N CYS A 268 -51.72 4.03 20.02
CA CYS A 268 -52.50 2.96 19.42
C CYS A 268 -52.01 2.59 18.00
N LEU A 269 -51.96 1.28 17.72
CA LEU A 269 -51.54 0.70 16.43
C LEU A 269 -50.10 1.05 15.97
N LYS A 270 -49.30 1.75 16.79
CA LYS A 270 -47.86 2.00 16.53
C LYS A 270 -47.06 0.76 16.88
N LYS A 271 -47.19 -0.25 16.03
CA LYS A 271 -46.41 -1.48 16.10
C LYS A 271 -44.94 -1.19 15.79
N CYS A 272 -44.04 -1.69 16.64
CA CYS A 272 -42.61 -1.65 16.36
C CYS A 272 -42.28 -2.47 15.11
N GLY A 273 -41.37 -1.94 14.29
CA GLY A 273 -40.94 -2.59 13.06
C GLY A 273 -40.25 -3.93 13.32
N ALA A 274 -40.10 -4.74 12.27
CA ALA A 274 -39.19 -5.87 12.32
C ALA A 274 -37.76 -5.35 12.44
N VAL A 275 -37.02 -5.82 13.44
CA VAL A 275 -35.60 -5.50 13.65
C VAL A 275 -34.77 -6.45 12.77
N PRO A 276 -33.94 -5.95 11.83
CA PRO A 276 -32.98 -6.79 11.13
C PRO A 276 -32.04 -7.48 12.13
N HIS A 277 -31.91 -8.79 11.99
CA HIS A 277 -31.09 -9.65 12.87
C HIS A 277 -31.37 -9.51 14.38
N GLY A 278 -32.62 -9.27 14.78
CA GLY A 278 -32.99 -9.16 16.18
C GLY A 278 -34.49 -9.11 16.46
N LEU A 279 -34.84 -8.83 17.72
CA LEU A 279 -36.22 -8.76 18.22
C LEU A 279 -36.59 -7.33 18.68
N PRO A 280 -37.78 -6.80 18.35
CA PRO A 280 -38.24 -5.49 18.82
C PRO A 280 -38.79 -5.51 20.25
N LYS A 281 -38.35 -4.56 21.06
CA LYS A 281 -38.88 -4.22 22.38
C LYS A 281 -39.76 -2.96 22.30
N CYS A 282 -40.74 -2.82 23.19
CA CYS A 282 -41.29 -1.53 23.55
C CYS A 282 -40.90 -1.18 25.00
N GLU A 283 -40.36 0.01 25.23
CA GLU A 283 -40.03 0.51 26.56
C GLU A 283 -40.23 2.03 26.63
N GLY A 284 -40.97 2.51 27.62
CA GLY A 284 -41.31 3.93 27.76
C GLY A 284 -42.08 4.53 26.57
N GLY A 285 -42.73 3.68 25.75
CA GLY A 285 -43.40 4.09 24.51
C GLY A 285 -42.47 4.31 23.31
N GLN A 286 -41.19 3.90 23.44
CA GLN A 286 -40.21 3.88 22.36
C GLN A 286 -39.93 2.44 21.91
N CYS A 287 -39.79 2.25 20.60
CA CYS A 287 -39.39 0.98 20.03
C CYS A 287 -37.86 0.88 20.09
N LEU A 288 -37.36 -0.18 20.73
CA LEU A 288 -35.94 -0.46 20.93
C LEU A 288 -35.61 -1.87 20.43
N VAL A 289 -34.34 -2.24 20.38
CA VAL A 289 -33.92 -3.65 20.22
C VAL A 289 -34.03 -4.35 21.59
N GLU A 290 -34.61 -5.55 21.63
CA GLU A 290 -34.62 -6.42 22.82
C GLU A 290 -33.35 -7.26 22.90
N SER A 291 -33.01 -7.90 21.79
CA SER A 291 -31.85 -8.77 21.63
C SER A 291 -31.54 -8.98 20.13
N CYS A 292 -30.31 -9.37 19.84
CA CYS A 292 -29.83 -9.71 18.50
C CYS A 292 -29.78 -11.22 18.29
N ASP A 293 -29.84 -11.63 17.01
CA ASP A 293 -29.56 -13.00 16.59
C ASP A 293 -28.13 -13.40 16.98
N PRO A 294 -27.87 -14.68 17.33
CA PRO A 294 -26.55 -15.13 17.75
C PRO A 294 -25.44 -14.82 16.74
N GLY A 295 -24.55 -13.90 17.11
CA GLY A 295 -23.43 -13.43 16.29
C GLY A 295 -23.59 -12.02 15.72
N TYR A 296 -24.77 -11.40 15.86
CA TYR A 296 -25.01 -10.00 15.48
C TYR A 296 -25.03 -9.08 16.71
N ALA A 297 -24.81 -7.78 16.48
CA ALA A 297 -24.99 -6.73 17.48
C ALA A 297 -25.57 -5.46 16.84
N ASP A 298 -26.32 -4.72 17.66
CA ASP A 298 -26.64 -3.29 17.48
C ASP A 298 -25.44 -2.51 18.03
N CYS A 299 -24.64 -1.93 17.15
CA CYS A 299 -23.40 -1.23 17.53
C CYS A 299 -23.54 0.30 17.48
N ASN A 300 -24.46 0.82 16.66
CA ASN A 300 -24.72 2.26 16.55
C ASN A 300 -25.80 2.78 17.53
N GLY A 301 -26.58 1.89 18.17
CA GLY A 301 -27.64 2.21 19.12
C GLY A 301 -28.94 2.70 18.47
N VAL A 302 -29.19 2.36 17.19
CA VAL A 302 -30.29 2.89 16.37
C VAL A 302 -31.33 1.79 16.07
N PRO A 303 -32.52 1.81 16.72
CA PRO A 303 -33.52 0.74 16.59
C PRO A 303 -34.19 0.56 15.22
N THR A 304 -33.79 1.30 14.17
CA THR A 304 -34.42 1.27 12.84
C THR A 304 -33.70 0.41 11.81
N ASP A 305 -32.40 0.25 11.96
CA ASP A 305 -31.52 -0.62 11.17
C ASP A 305 -31.14 -1.89 11.95
N GLY A 306 -31.26 -1.88 13.28
CA GLY A 306 -31.30 -3.07 14.12
C GLY A 306 -29.93 -3.57 14.53
N CYS A 307 -29.71 -4.88 14.42
CA CYS A 307 -28.41 -5.48 14.72
C CYS A 307 -27.56 -5.51 13.45
N GLU A 308 -26.96 -4.36 13.12
CA GLU A 308 -26.40 -4.05 11.81
C GLU A 308 -25.03 -4.71 11.55
N VAL A 309 -24.38 -5.20 12.61
CA VAL A 309 -23.00 -5.74 12.56
C VAL A 309 -22.99 -7.25 12.76
N ASN A 310 -22.30 -7.97 11.86
CA ASN A 310 -21.95 -9.39 12.03
C ASN A 310 -20.58 -9.53 12.72
N LEU A 311 -20.58 -9.88 14.00
CA LEU A 311 -19.37 -10.02 14.83
C LEU A 311 -18.48 -11.21 14.41
N ALA A 312 -18.94 -12.07 13.50
CA ALA A 312 -18.23 -13.27 13.06
C ALA A 312 -17.25 -13.04 11.89
N ASP A 313 -17.47 -12.01 11.07
CA ASP A 313 -16.67 -11.70 9.86
C ASP A 313 -16.36 -10.21 9.61
N ASP A 314 -16.97 -9.27 10.35
CA ASP A 314 -16.57 -7.86 10.31
C ASP A 314 -15.22 -7.64 11.05
N ALA A 315 -14.23 -7.13 10.31
CA ALA A 315 -12.91 -6.80 10.84
C ALA A 315 -12.89 -5.49 11.66
N ALA A 316 -13.93 -4.66 11.60
CA ALA A 316 -14.08 -3.46 12.43
C ALA A 316 -14.73 -3.73 13.80
N ASN A 317 -15.43 -4.86 13.95
CA ASN A 317 -16.24 -5.19 15.13
C ASN A 317 -16.15 -6.69 15.48
N CYS A 318 -14.95 -7.26 15.46
CA CYS A 318 -14.79 -8.70 15.57
C CYS A 318 -15.07 -9.16 17.02
N ALA A 319 -15.99 -10.10 17.21
CA ALA A 319 -16.50 -10.56 18.51
C ALA A 319 -17.23 -9.52 19.40
N ALA A 320 -17.05 -8.22 19.19
CA ALA A 320 -17.75 -7.13 19.87
C ALA A 320 -17.70 -5.83 19.06
N CYS A 321 -18.67 -4.94 19.27
CA CYS A 321 -18.66 -3.58 18.72
C CYS A 321 -17.37 -2.83 19.10
N ASP A 322 -16.90 -1.97 18.20
CA ASP A 322 -15.63 -1.21 18.28
C ASP A 322 -14.34 -2.07 18.41
N ASN A 323 -14.44 -3.40 18.47
CA ASN A 323 -13.27 -4.30 18.55
C ASN A 323 -12.64 -4.53 17.17
N ALA A 324 -12.10 -3.46 16.59
CA ALA A 324 -11.42 -3.49 15.31
C ALA A 324 -10.13 -4.32 15.39
N CYS A 325 -9.94 -5.24 14.44
CA CYS A 325 -8.79 -6.12 14.43
C CYS A 325 -7.47 -5.34 14.23
N PRO A 326 -6.39 -5.71 14.95
CA PRO A 326 -5.12 -5.00 14.87
C PRO A 326 -4.51 -5.08 13.47
N ALA A 327 -3.75 -4.05 13.09
CA ALA A 327 -3.12 -3.98 11.78
C ALA A 327 -2.10 -5.12 11.59
N VAL A 328 -2.28 -5.90 10.52
CA VAL A 328 -1.39 -7.01 10.14
C VAL A 328 -0.17 -6.47 9.40
N ILE A 329 1.04 -6.85 9.84
CA ILE A 329 2.27 -6.52 9.12
C ILE A 329 2.26 -7.21 7.76
N ASN A 330 2.46 -6.42 6.69
CA ASN A 330 2.40 -6.86 5.29
C ASN A 330 1.13 -7.64 4.89
N GLY A 331 -0.01 -7.36 5.53
CA GLY A 331 -1.28 -8.01 5.19
C GLY A 331 -2.49 -7.16 5.52
N THR A 332 -3.66 -7.77 5.33
CA THR A 332 -4.97 -7.18 5.66
C THR A 332 -5.57 -7.91 6.86
N PRO A 333 -6.01 -7.22 7.92
CA PRO A 333 -6.71 -7.86 9.03
C PRO A 333 -8.08 -8.42 8.59
N GLY A 334 -8.53 -9.46 9.29
CA GLY A 334 -9.84 -10.06 9.12
C GLY A 334 -10.41 -10.57 10.44
N CYS A 335 -11.73 -10.67 10.50
CA CYS A 335 -12.40 -11.48 11.50
C CYS A 335 -12.80 -12.82 10.86
N ALA A 336 -12.66 -13.92 11.61
CA ALA A 336 -13.22 -15.21 11.24
C ALA A 336 -13.63 -15.96 12.52
N MET A 337 -14.90 -16.37 12.60
CA MET A 337 -15.46 -17.06 13.78
C MET A 337 -15.15 -16.32 15.10
N PHE A 338 -15.44 -15.02 15.14
CA PHE A 338 -15.25 -14.16 16.33
C PHE A 338 -13.78 -14.07 16.79
N THR A 339 -12.82 -14.32 15.89
CA THR A 339 -11.38 -14.23 16.18
C THR A 339 -10.71 -13.34 15.14
N CYS A 340 -9.93 -12.36 15.59
CA CYS A 340 -9.09 -11.55 14.70
C CYS A 340 -7.92 -12.37 14.16
N GLY A 341 -7.65 -12.23 12.87
CA GLY A 341 -6.58 -12.90 12.17
C GLY A 341 -6.21 -12.23 10.85
N ILE A 342 -5.50 -12.96 10.00
CA ILE A 342 -5.05 -12.49 8.69
C ILE A 342 -6.12 -12.84 7.65
N LYS A 343 -6.64 -11.83 6.93
CA LYS A 343 -7.57 -12.04 5.82
C LYS A 343 -6.85 -12.42 4.54
N SER A 344 -5.71 -11.78 4.29
CA SER A 344 -4.85 -11.97 3.12
C SER A 344 -3.53 -11.26 3.32
N CYS A 345 -2.42 -11.88 2.91
CA CYS A 345 -1.13 -11.21 2.81
C CYS A 345 -1.04 -10.31 1.58
N ASN A 346 -0.14 -9.33 1.62
CA ASN A 346 0.22 -8.52 0.47
C ASN A 346 0.93 -9.39 -0.59
N ALA A 347 0.87 -8.98 -1.85
CA ALA A 347 1.56 -9.69 -2.93
C ALA A 347 3.06 -9.81 -2.63
N GLY A 348 3.57 -11.06 -2.66
CA GLY A 348 4.96 -11.39 -2.32
C GLY A 348 5.21 -11.75 -0.85
N TRP A 349 4.24 -11.63 0.04
CA TRP A 349 4.38 -11.98 1.46
C TRP A 349 3.52 -13.19 1.84
N GLN A 350 3.97 -13.99 2.81
CA GLN A 350 3.24 -15.12 3.39
C GLN A 350 3.40 -15.13 4.92
N ASP A 351 2.40 -15.70 5.61
CA ASP A 351 2.47 -16.17 7.00
C ASP A 351 3.07 -17.58 6.95
N CYS A 352 4.32 -17.71 7.39
CA CYS A 352 5.11 -18.94 7.29
C CYS A 352 5.42 -19.56 8.66
N PHE A 353 5.47 -18.77 9.72
CA PHE A 353 5.64 -19.26 11.09
C PHE A 353 4.31 -19.55 11.81
N GLY A 354 3.18 -19.06 11.30
CA GLY A 354 1.83 -19.42 11.73
C GLY A 354 1.29 -18.55 12.86
N GLY A 355 0.95 -17.29 12.56
CA GLY A 355 0.52 -16.36 13.61
C GLY A 355 -0.19 -15.07 13.18
N ALA A 356 -1.33 -14.80 13.80
CA ALA A 356 -2.06 -13.54 13.67
C ALA A 356 -1.36 -12.32 14.33
N ALA A 357 -0.25 -12.53 15.04
CA ALA A 357 0.42 -11.51 15.86
C ALA A 357 1.70 -10.93 15.21
N ASP A 358 2.39 -11.75 14.43
CA ASP A 358 3.56 -11.46 13.61
C ASP A 358 3.16 -11.06 12.18
N GLY A 359 2.11 -11.68 11.62
CA GLY A 359 1.43 -11.24 10.41
C GLY A 359 1.85 -12.00 9.15
N CYS A 360 2.26 -11.29 8.11
CA CYS A 360 2.80 -11.87 6.88
C CYS A 360 4.30 -11.52 6.81
N GLU A 361 5.07 -12.18 7.65
CA GLU A 361 6.44 -11.82 8.02
C GLU A 361 7.51 -12.20 6.98
N THR A 362 7.20 -13.10 6.05
CA THR A 362 8.19 -13.67 5.12
C THR A 362 8.07 -13.10 3.70
N ASP A 363 9.15 -12.47 3.21
CA ASP A 363 9.25 -11.93 1.84
C ASP A 363 9.62 -13.02 0.84
N THR A 364 8.61 -13.68 0.30
CA THR A 364 8.77 -14.73 -0.71
C THR A 364 9.29 -14.22 -2.06
N GLN A 365 9.53 -12.93 -2.28
CA GLN A 365 10.13 -12.43 -3.53
C GLN A 365 11.65 -12.29 -3.48
N ASN A 366 12.24 -12.10 -2.28
CA ASN A 366 13.66 -11.78 -2.12
C ASN A 366 14.38 -12.65 -1.06
N ASP A 367 13.66 -13.36 -0.19
CA ASP A 367 14.26 -14.28 0.77
C ASP A 367 14.78 -15.55 0.07
N VAL A 368 16.07 -15.87 0.29
CA VAL A 368 16.75 -17.03 -0.27
C VAL A 368 16.39 -18.35 0.40
N ASP A 369 15.73 -18.31 1.56
CA ASP A 369 15.27 -19.50 2.29
C ASP A 369 13.75 -19.74 2.16
N HIS A 370 13.01 -18.79 1.59
CA HIS A 370 11.54 -18.86 1.40
C HIS A 370 11.07 -18.40 0.01
N CYS A 371 11.87 -18.66 -1.03
CA CYS A 371 11.71 -18.06 -2.36
C CYS A 371 10.51 -18.60 -3.14
N GLY A 372 9.44 -17.81 -3.26
CA GLY A 372 8.18 -18.19 -3.89
C GLY A 372 7.24 -19.03 -3.00
N SER A 373 7.73 -19.58 -1.88
CA SER A 373 6.90 -20.13 -0.80
C SER A 373 7.66 -20.32 0.52
N CYS A 374 6.92 -20.40 1.62
CA CYS A 374 7.38 -20.74 2.98
C CYS A 374 8.28 -22.00 3.14
N THR A 375 8.52 -22.78 2.09
CA THR A 375 9.37 -23.99 2.15
C THR A 375 10.45 -24.04 1.07
N THR A 376 10.53 -23.03 0.19
CA THR A 376 11.42 -23.04 -0.97
C THR A 376 12.76 -22.41 -0.65
N VAL A 377 13.60 -23.19 0.02
CA VAL A 377 15.02 -22.88 0.22
C VAL A 377 15.73 -22.95 -1.13
N CYS A 378 16.33 -21.83 -1.58
CA CYS A 378 17.10 -21.83 -2.81
C CYS A 378 18.35 -22.71 -2.68
N PRO A 379 18.68 -23.51 -3.72
CA PRO A 379 19.82 -24.43 -3.68
C PRO A 379 21.14 -23.68 -3.48
N VAL A 380 22.14 -24.40 -2.95
CA VAL A 380 23.52 -23.91 -2.91
C VAL A 380 24.03 -23.83 -4.35
N VAL A 381 24.58 -22.67 -4.71
CA VAL A 381 25.26 -22.43 -5.98
C VAL A 381 26.75 -22.75 -5.80
N PRO A 382 27.33 -23.72 -6.54
CA PRO A 382 28.77 -23.91 -6.60
C PRO A 382 29.48 -22.63 -7.05
N ASP A 383 30.55 -22.28 -6.31
CA ASP A 383 31.49 -21.19 -6.64
C ASP A 383 30.82 -19.81 -6.89
N GLY A 384 29.69 -19.59 -6.20
CA GLY A 384 28.89 -18.38 -6.27
C GLY A 384 27.86 -18.26 -5.15
N PHE A 385 26.93 -17.32 -5.31
CA PHE A 385 25.93 -16.94 -4.33
C PHE A 385 24.52 -17.13 -4.88
N ARG A 386 23.69 -17.87 -4.15
CA ARG A 386 22.25 -18.00 -4.44
C ARG A 386 21.51 -16.68 -4.20
N ALA A 387 20.51 -16.38 -5.02
CA ALA A 387 19.59 -15.27 -4.82
C ALA A 387 18.15 -15.69 -5.12
N CYS A 388 17.18 -15.02 -4.50
CA CYS A 388 15.79 -15.03 -4.91
C CYS A 388 15.48 -13.70 -5.62
N GLU A 389 14.72 -13.75 -6.71
CA GLU A 389 14.16 -12.56 -7.35
C GLU A 389 12.77 -12.89 -7.89
N LEU A 390 11.77 -12.08 -7.53
CA LEU A 390 10.37 -12.26 -7.94
C LEU A 390 9.81 -13.66 -7.61
N GLY A 391 10.33 -14.30 -6.56
CA GLY A 391 9.94 -15.65 -6.13
C GLY A 391 10.53 -16.79 -6.96
N VAL A 392 11.60 -16.53 -7.72
CA VAL A 392 12.37 -17.53 -8.46
C VAL A 392 13.81 -17.54 -7.98
N CYS A 393 14.32 -18.74 -7.63
CA CYS A 393 15.73 -18.93 -7.29
C CYS A 393 16.61 -18.78 -8.53
N LYS A 394 17.73 -18.07 -8.39
CA LYS A 394 18.74 -17.86 -9.42
C LYS A 394 20.15 -17.77 -8.85
N ILE A 395 21.15 -17.76 -9.72
CA ILE A 395 22.49 -17.28 -9.37
C ILE A 395 22.38 -15.75 -9.19
N GLY A 396 22.81 -15.26 -8.02
CA GLY A 396 22.86 -13.82 -7.73
C GLY A 396 24.15 -13.19 -8.26
N SER A 397 25.27 -13.86 -8.00
CA SER A 397 26.60 -13.52 -8.50
C SER A 397 27.53 -14.72 -8.32
N CYS A 398 28.54 -14.85 -9.17
CA CYS A 398 29.67 -15.76 -8.92
C CYS A 398 30.65 -15.17 -7.90
N ASP A 399 31.68 -15.94 -7.53
CA ASP A 399 32.84 -15.40 -6.84
C ASP A 399 33.72 -14.53 -7.78
N ALA A 400 34.94 -14.19 -7.36
CA ALA A 400 35.84 -13.31 -8.11
C ALA A 400 36.67 -14.01 -9.20
N GLU A 401 36.62 -15.34 -9.29
CA GLU A 401 37.46 -16.16 -10.17
C GLU A 401 36.64 -17.08 -11.11
N HIS A 402 35.34 -17.23 -10.87
CA HIS A 402 34.41 -18.04 -11.65
C HIS A 402 33.34 -17.22 -12.40
N ALA A 403 32.72 -17.82 -13.41
CA ALA A 403 31.51 -17.31 -14.06
C ALA A 403 30.52 -18.43 -14.40
N ASP A 404 29.23 -18.10 -14.38
CA ASP A 404 28.17 -18.83 -15.07
C ASP A 404 28.27 -18.50 -16.56
N CYS A 405 28.68 -19.47 -17.38
CA CYS A 405 28.86 -19.32 -18.82
C CYS A 405 27.79 -20.01 -19.66
N ASN A 406 26.89 -20.78 -19.04
CA ASN A 406 25.87 -21.59 -19.72
C ASN A 406 24.42 -21.22 -19.35
N GLY A 407 24.21 -20.47 -18.28
CA GLY A 407 22.92 -19.98 -17.77
C GLY A 407 22.18 -20.96 -16.85
N VAL A 408 22.84 -21.98 -16.29
CA VAL A 408 22.20 -23.10 -15.59
C VAL A 408 22.49 -23.10 -14.08
N LEU A 409 21.43 -22.90 -13.29
CA LEU A 409 21.46 -22.84 -11.82
C LEU A 409 22.00 -24.10 -11.12
N ALA A 410 22.02 -25.26 -11.79
CA ALA A 410 22.24 -26.56 -11.17
C ALA A 410 23.73 -26.93 -11.02
N ASP A 411 24.58 -26.45 -11.92
CA ASP A 411 26.04 -26.59 -11.94
C ASP A 411 26.75 -25.32 -11.44
N GLY A 412 26.09 -24.16 -11.48
CA GLY A 412 26.53 -22.95 -10.77
C GLY A 412 27.41 -22.04 -11.61
N CYS A 413 28.52 -21.58 -11.05
CA CYS A 413 29.50 -20.77 -11.76
C CYS A 413 30.62 -21.66 -12.30
N GLU A 414 30.34 -22.36 -13.40
CA GLU A 414 31.08 -23.56 -13.81
C GLU A 414 32.46 -23.28 -14.43
N ALA A 415 32.71 -22.05 -14.87
CA ALA A 415 33.92 -21.68 -15.61
C ALA A 415 34.94 -20.93 -14.74
N ALA A 416 36.04 -21.61 -14.38
CA ALA A 416 37.17 -21.02 -13.66
C ALA A 416 38.00 -20.10 -14.57
N LEU A 417 37.63 -18.82 -14.64
CA LEU A 417 38.18 -17.80 -15.55
C LEU A 417 39.71 -17.66 -15.47
N GLN A 418 40.31 -17.99 -14.33
CA GLN A 418 41.75 -17.87 -14.10
C GLN A 418 42.59 -18.97 -14.78
N THR A 419 41.99 -20.13 -15.10
CA THR A 419 42.73 -21.33 -15.54
C THR A 419 42.06 -22.15 -16.66
N ASP A 420 40.76 -22.00 -16.90
CA ASP A 420 40.11 -22.67 -18.03
C ASP A 420 40.52 -22.05 -19.36
N ILE A 421 41.16 -22.87 -20.21
CA ILE A 421 41.59 -22.54 -21.56
C ILE A 421 40.45 -22.16 -22.51
N ASN A 422 39.19 -22.49 -22.18
CA ASN A 422 38.00 -22.21 -22.99
C ASN A 422 37.23 -20.95 -22.57
N ASN A 423 37.47 -20.46 -21.34
CA ASN A 423 36.73 -19.36 -20.71
C ASN A 423 37.70 -18.33 -20.08
N CYS A 424 38.89 -18.17 -20.67
CA CYS A 424 39.99 -17.47 -20.02
C CYS A 424 39.72 -15.96 -19.87
N GLY A 425 39.67 -15.48 -18.64
CA GLY A 425 39.35 -14.08 -18.30
C GLY A 425 37.87 -13.71 -18.43
N VAL A 426 37.18 -14.18 -19.48
CA VAL A 426 35.70 -14.12 -19.62
C VAL A 426 35.18 -15.33 -20.40
N CYS A 427 33.91 -15.69 -20.16
CA CYS A 427 33.19 -16.77 -20.84
C CYS A 427 33.41 -16.84 -22.36
N ASN A 428 33.58 -18.05 -22.89
CA ASN A 428 33.82 -18.39 -24.29
C ASN A 428 35.13 -17.84 -24.89
N THR A 429 36.05 -17.33 -24.07
CA THR A 429 37.40 -16.92 -24.51
C THR A 429 38.33 -18.13 -24.60
N VAL A 430 38.30 -18.81 -25.76
CA VAL A 430 39.18 -19.94 -26.06
C VAL A 430 40.58 -19.44 -26.45
N CYS A 431 41.61 -19.85 -25.71
CA CYS A 431 42.98 -19.42 -25.97
C CYS A 431 43.60 -20.13 -27.20
N PRO A 432 44.10 -19.38 -28.21
CA PRO A 432 44.76 -19.97 -29.37
C PRO A 432 46.18 -20.45 -29.02
N PRO A 433 46.63 -21.62 -29.52
CA PRO A 433 47.97 -22.15 -29.24
C PRO A 433 49.07 -21.24 -29.85
N PRO A 434 50.00 -20.72 -29.04
CA PRO A 434 51.13 -19.92 -29.54
C PRO A 434 52.19 -20.81 -30.23
N PRO A 435 53.09 -20.23 -31.05
CA PRO A 435 54.09 -21.00 -31.79
C PRO A 435 55.00 -21.82 -30.86
N GLY A 436 55.32 -23.04 -31.29
CA GLY A 436 56.18 -23.95 -30.53
C GLY A 436 55.58 -24.48 -29.22
N ALA A 437 54.32 -24.20 -28.89
CA ALA A 437 53.74 -24.48 -27.58
C ALA A 437 52.26 -24.89 -27.60
N THR A 438 51.76 -25.31 -26.43
CA THR A 438 50.32 -25.38 -26.14
C THR A 438 49.83 -24.05 -25.58
N ALA A 439 48.55 -23.72 -25.79
CA ALA A 439 47.90 -22.62 -25.10
C ALA A 439 47.72 -22.93 -23.61
N GLY A 440 47.76 -21.88 -22.78
CA GLY A 440 47.34 -21.92 -21.38
C GLY A 440 46.58 -20.65 -21.02
N CYS A 441 45.67 -20.77 -20.05
CA CYS A 441 45.14 -19.61 -19.36
C CYS A 441 45.97 -19.38 -18.09
N ASN A 442 46.55 -18.19 -17.95
CA ASN A 442 47.36 -17.80 -16.81
C ASN A 442 46.81 -16.49 -16.25
N ALA A 443 46.26 -16.52 -15.02
CA ALA A 443 45.68 -15.34 -14.35
C ALA A 443 44.64 -14.60 -15.22
N GLY A 444 43.76 -15.35 -15.90
CA GLY A 444 42.74 -14.80 -16.80
C GLY A 444 43.27 -14.21 -18.11
N GLN A 445 44.52 -14.51 -18.48
CA GLN A 445 45.11 -14.10 -19.75
C GLN A 445 45.61 -15.30 -20.55
N CYS A 446 45.28 -15.34 -21.84
CA CYS A 446 45.79 -16.35 -22.75
C CYS A 446 47.29 -16.19 -22.98
N GLY A 447 48.04 -17.28 -22.87
CA GLY A 447 49.48 -17.29 -23.09
C GLY A 447 50.04 -18.69 -23.34
N VAL A 448 51.34 -18.86 -23.11
CA VAL A 448 52.04 -20.14 -23.19
C VAL A 448 51.58 -21.03 -22.03
N GLY A 449 51.15 -22.26 -22.34
CA GLY A 449 50.86 -23.31 -21.36
C GLY A 449 52.09 -24.17 -21.10
N THR A 450 52.47 -24.98 -22.10
CA THR A 450 53.72 -25.75 -22.09
C THR A 450 54.42 -25.68 -23.44
N CYS A 451 55.74 -25.47 -23.43
CA CYS A 451 56.55 -25.57 -24.64
C CYS A 451 56.57 -27.01 -25.19
N THR A 452 56.67 -27.13 -26.51
CA THR A 452 56.97 -28.41 -27.17
C THR A 452 58.36 -28.87 -26.74
N ALA A 453 58.54 -30.17 -26.51
CA ALA A 453 59.83 -30.72 -26.08
C ALA A 453 60.95 -30.34 -27.06
N GLY A 454 62.01 -29.71 -26.54
CA GLY A 454 63.13 -29.17 -27.31
C GLY A 454 63.06 -27.67 -27.59
N PHE A 455 61.92 -27.01 -27.29
CA PHE A 455 61.78 -25.56 -27.36
C PHE A 455 61.68 -24.94 -25.97
N ALA A 456 62.10 -23.69 -25.84
CA ALA A 456 61.89 -22.87 -24.65
C ALA A 456 61.45 -21.45 -25.04
N ASP A 457 60.58 -20.87 -24.22
CA ASP A 457 60.33 -19.44 -24.17
C ASP A 457 61.49 -18.80 -23.38
N CYS A 458 62.34 -18.03 -24.06
CA CYS A 458 63.51 -17.40 -23.47
C CYS A 458 63.44 -15.87 -23.37
N ASN A 459 62.43 -15.26 -24.00
CA ASN A 459 62.21 -13.81 -23.99
C ASN A 459 60.96 -13.37 -23.19
N GLN A 460 60.14 -14.33 -22.75
CA GLN A 460 58.86 -14.18 -22.04
C GLN A 460 57.79 -13.41 -22.84
N ASN A 461 57.84 -13.50 -24.16
CA ASN A 461 56.90 -12.85 -25.08
C ASN A 461 55.86 -13.84 -25.63
N LEU A 462 54.64 -13.70 -25.15
CA LEU A 462 53.47 -14.47 -25.58
C LEU A 462 53.16 -14.36 -27.09
N SER A 463 53.77 -13.41 -27.80
CA SER A 463 53.58 -13.17 -29.24
C SER A 463 54.24 -14.24 -30.12
N ASP A 464 55.44 -14.69 -29.76
CA ASP A 464 56.27 -15.65 -30.51
C ASP A 464 56.37 -17.02 -29.83
N GLY A 465 55.94 -17.15 -28.57
CA GLY A 465 55.73 -18.44 -27.91
C GLY A 465 57.02 -19.03 -27.35
N CYS A 466 57.29 -20.31 -27.63
CA CYS A 466 58.56 -20.92 -27.25
C CYS A 466 59.53 -20.88 -28.44
N GLU A 467 60.31 -19.81 -28.52
CA GLU A 467 60.92 -19.32 -29.76
C GLU A 467 62.29 -19.94 -30.09
N LEU A 468 62.98 -20.55 -29.10
CA LEU A 468 64.33 -21.09 -29.26
C LEU A 468 64.40 -22.62 -29.16
N ASP A 469 65.08 -23.23 -30.15
CA ASP A 469 65.48 -24.66 -30.13
C ASP A 469 66.67 -24.88 -29.19
N ILE A 470 66.36 -25.27 -27.96
CA ILE A 470 67.35 -25.59 -26.92
C ILE A 470 68.04 -26.95 -27.15
N THR A 471 67.78 -27.65 -28.25
CA THR A 471 68.47 -28.90 -28.62
C THR A 471 69.68 -28.68 -29.53
N THR A 472 69.72 -27.56 -30.27
CA THR A 472 70.81 -27.22 -31.20
C THR A 472 71.44 -25.84 -31.01
N ASP A 473 70.77 -24.86 -30.37
CA ASP A 473 71.39 -23.55 -30.14
C ASP A 473 72.49 -23.63 -29.07
N TRP A 474 73.73 -23.38 -29.49
CA TRP A 474 74.93 -23.31 -28.66
C TRP A 474 74.95 -22.14 -27.67
N ASN A 475 74.03 -21.18 -27.75
CA ASN A 475 73.84 -20.12 -26.74
C ASN A 475 72.79 -20.46 -25.69
N ASN A 476 71.90 -21.42 -25.97
CA ASN A 476 70.71 -21.74 -25.17
C ASN A 476 70.60 -23.27 -24.96
N CYS A 477 71.73 -23.95 -24.84
CA CYS A 477 71.79 -25.41 -24.92
C CYS A 477 71.20 -26.10 -23.68
N GLY A 478 70.00 -26.65 -23.82
CA GLY A 478 69.21 -27.27 -22.76
C GLY A 478 68.54 -26.31 -21.78
N ALA A 479 68.89 -25.02 -21.82
CA ALA A 479 68.24 -23.95 -21.08
C ALA A 479 68.63 -22.57 -21.67
N CYS A 480 67.75 -21.58 -21.52
CA CYS A 480 68.02 -20.20 -21.90
C CYS A 480 69.34 -19.68 -21.28
N GLY A 481 70.25 -19.15 -22.11
CA GLY A 481 71.56 -18.63 -21.71
C GLY A 481 72.66 -19.68 -21.46
N ALA A 482 72.43 -20.97 -21.72
CA ALA A 482 73.45 -22.01 -21.58
C ALA A 482 74.46 -22.04 -22.76
N VAL A 483 75.50 -21.19 -22.68
CA VAL A 483 76.49 -20.99 -23.77
C VAL A 483 77.64 -22.01 -23.78
N CYS A 484 77.66 -22.87 -24.80
CA CYS A 484 78.69 -23.89 -25.04
C CYS A 484 80.01 -23.32 -25.62
N GLY A 485 81.14 -23.57 -24.97
CA GLY A 485 82.45 -23.06 -25.41
C GLY A 485 82.93 -23.56 -26.77
N SER A 486 82.64 -24.84 -27.06
CA SER A 486 82.89 -25.50 -28.34
C SER A 486 82.09 -24.93 -29.52
N HIS A 487 81.13 -24.04 -29.26
CA HIS A 487 80.07 -23.66 -30.20
C HIS A 487 79.21 -24.86 -30.67
N GLN A 488 79.13 -25.93 -29.87
CA GLN A 488 78.37 -27.15 -30.19
C GLN A 488 77.42 -27.52 -29.05
N CYS A 489 76.12 -27.37 -29.31
CA CYS A 489 75.04 -28.05 -28.59
C CYS A 489 74.64 -29.30 -29.37
N VAL A 490 74.43 -30.42 -28.69
CA VAL A 490 73.86 -31.65 -29.28
C VAL A 490 72.88 -32.25 -28.28
N ALA A 491 71.61 -32.39 -28.69
CA ALA A 491 70.54 -32.96 -27.86
C ALA A 491 70.47 -32.31 -26.46
N SER A 492 70.50 -30.97 -26.42
CA SER A 492 70.45 -30.17 -25.19
C SER A 492 71.64 -30.35 -24.24
N ALA A 493 72.78 -30.87 -24.71
CA ALA A 493 74.03 -30.93 -23.97
C ALA A 493 75.19 -30.25 -24.73
N CYS A 494 76.00 -29.46 -24.00
CA CYS A 494 77.20 -28.86 -24.57
C CYS A 494 78.31 -29.91 -24.79
N VAL A 495 78.82 -29.99 -26.01
CA VAL A 495 80.07 -30.71 -26.30
C VAL A 495 81.25 -29.89 -25.76
N CYS A 496 82.33 -30.51 -25.30
CA CYS A 496 83.48 -29.78 -24.76
C CYS A 496 84.82 -30.49 -25.06
N THR A 497 85.90 -29.73 -25.20
CA THR A 497 87.22 -30.23 -25.60
C THR A 497 88.07 -30.59 -24.37
N LYS A 498 88.04 -31.86 -23.96
CA LYS A 498 88.76 -32.38 -22.77
C LYS A 498 90.26 -32.60 -23.02
N SER A 499 90.98 -31.53 -23.35
CA SER A 499 92.43 -31.54 -23.53
C SER A 499 93.07 -30.23 -23.06
N VAL A 500 94.27 -30.31 -22.49
CA VAL A 500 95.02 -29.15 -22.00
C VAL A 500 96.47 -29.18 -22.44
N LEU A 501 96.95 -28.04 -22.94
CA LEU A 501 98.36 -27.80 -23.25
C LEU A 501 99.03 -27.08 -22.07
N VAL A 502 100.00 -27.72 -21.43
CA VAL A 502 100.84 -27.14 -20.38
C VAL A 502 102.11 -26.61 -21.02
N ILE A 503 102.27 -25.29 -21.06
CA ILE A 503 103.51 -24.63 -21.49
C ILE A 503 104.41 -24.56 -20.24
N PRO A 504 105.54 -25.30 -20.19
CA PRO A 504 106.34 -25.44 -18.99
C PRO A 504 107.28 -24.24 -18.78
N ASP A 505 107.95 -24.22 -17.62
CA ASP A 505 109.13 -23.39 -17.38
C ASP A 505 110.37 -24.31 -17.21
N ASP A 506 111.53 -23.73 -16.87
CA ASP A 506 112.79 -24.48 -16.72
C ASP A 506 112.78 -25.53 -15.56
N SER A 507 111.84 -25.45 -14.62
CA SER A 507 111.73 -26.40 -13.50
C SER A 507 110.92 -27.62 -13.91
N ALA A 508 111.64 -28.59 -14.48
CA ALA A 508 111.09 -29.87 -14.94
C ALA A 508 110.41 -30.68 -13.83
N SER A 509 110.91 -30.63 -12.59
CA SER A 509 110.41 -31.46 -11.47
C SER A 509 109.01 -31.02 -11.01
N GLY A 510 108.77 -29.73 -10.78
CA GLY A 510 107.43 -29.25 -10.41
C GLY A 510 106.45 -29.27 -11.59
N THR A 511 106.93 -29.13 -12.84
CA THR A 511 106.13 -29.40 -14.04
C THR A 511 105.64 -30.85 -14.06
N ALA A 512 106.50 -31.81 -13.75
CA ALA A 512 106.13 -33.23 -13.65
C ALA A 512 105.13 -33.49 -12.51
N THR A 513 105.33 -32.90 -11.33
CA THR A 513 104.38 -32.97 -10.21
C THR A 513 102.98 -32.49 -10.61
N LEU A 514 102.89 -31.32 -11.27
CA LEU A 514 101.62 -30.76 -11.68
C LEU A 514 100.94 -31.58 -12.79
N THR A 515 101.68 -32.02 -13.80
CA THR A 515 101.11 -32.81 -14.92
C THR A 515 100.62 -34.19 -14.46
N ALA A 516 101.32 -34.84 -13.53
CA ALA A 516 100.85 -36.06 -12.87
C ALA A 516 99.57 -35.82 -12.04
N ALA A 517 99.50 -34.71 -11.31
CA ALA A 517 98.31 -34.33 -10.56
C ALA A 517 97.11 -34.02 -11.48
N LEU A 518 97.30 -33.25 -12.55
CA LEU A 518 96.26 -32.99 -13.55
C LEU A 518 95.74 -34.29 -14.18
N THR A 519 96.63 -35.23 -14.52
CA THR A 519 96.25 -36.55 -15.06
C THR A 519 95.37 -37.35 -14.08
N THR A 520 95.56 -37.17 -12.78
CA THR A 520 94.76 -37.82 -11.72
C THR A 520 93.44 -37.10 -11.45
N LEU A 521 93.44 -35.77 -11.54
CA LEU A 521 92.32 -34.90 -11.13
C LEU A 521 91.36 -34.54 -12.28
N LEU A 522 91.74 -34.83 -13.53
CA LEU A 522 90.96 -34.62 -14.75
C LEU A 522 90.77 -35.95 -15.51
N PRO A 523 89.95 -36.89 -14.99
CA PRO A 523 89.73 -38.18 -15.65
C PRO A 523 89.15 -38.00 -17.06
N GLY A 524 89.71 -38.72 -18.03
CA GLY A 524 89.32 -38.64 -19.43
C GLY A 524 89.86 -37.43 -20.19
N TRP A 525 90.77 -36.63 -19.61
CA TRP A 525 91.44 -35.53 -20.31
C TRP A 525 92.79 -35.92 -20.91
N THR A 526 93.12 -35.34 -22.07
CA THR A 526 94.47 -35.40 -22.64
C THR A 526 95.34 -34.26 -22.10
N ILE A 527 96.32 -34.59 -21.26
CA ILE A 527 97.34 -33.64 -20.77
C ILE A 527 98.53 -33.68 -21.71
N THR A 528 98.90 -32.55 -22.33
CA THR A 528 100.08 -32.43 -23.21
C THR A 528 101.02 -31.35 -22.70
N THR A 529 102.32 -31.64 -22.58
CA THR A 529 103.33 -30.64 -22.24
C THR A 529 103.98 -30.10 -23.51
N ALA A 530 104.15 -28.78 -23.63
CA ALA A 530 104.82 -28.17 -24.77
C ALA A 530 106.31 -28.55 -24.82
N THR A 531 106.87 -28.71 -26.02
CA THR A 531 108.27 -29.11 -26.21
C THR A 531 109.25 -27.96 -25.99
N LYS A 532 108.74 -26.71 -25.91
CA LYS A 532 109.50 -25.51 -25.58
C LYS A 532 108.93 -24.85 -24.31
N PRO A 533 109.78 -24.42 -23.36
CA PRO A 533 109.34 -23.65 -22.19
C PRO A 533 108.83 -22.26 -22.60
N SER A 534 108.15 -21.57 -21.69
CA SER A 534 107.41 -20.33 -21.97
C SER A 534 108.24 -19.20 -22.59
N TYR A 535 109.53 -19.08 -22.27
CA TYR A 535 110.45 -18.11 -22.91
C TYR A 535 111.00 -18.53 -24.29
N GLN A 536 110.68 -19.74 -24.75
CA GLN A 536 110.99 -20.24 -26.10
C GLN A 536 109.73 -20.59 -26.90
N TYR A 537 108.55 -20.49 -26.28
CA TYR A 537 107.28 -20.88 -26.90
C TYR A 537 106.90 -19.95 -28.05
N ASP A 538 106.82 -20.50 -29.24
CA ASP A 538 106.65 -19.78 -30.51
C ASP A 538 105.21 -19.81 -31.04
N GLY A 539 104.28 -20.43 -30.31
CA GLY A 539 102.91 -20.65 -30.76
C GLY A 539 102.74 -21.87 -31.68
N ALA A 540 103.80 -22.65 -31.91
CA ALA A 540 103.80 -23.80 -32.83
C ALA A 540 104.41 -25.09 -32.25
N SER A 541 104.90 -25.09 -31.00
CA SER A 541 105.69 -26.17 -30.39
C SER A 541 105.06 -26.87 -29.17
N PRO A 542 103.83 -27.45 -29.24
CA PRO A 542 102.88 -27.47 -30.35
C PRO A 542 102.04 -26.19 -30.42
N ALA A 543 101.21 -26.05 -31.45
CA ALA A 543 100.19 -25.01 -31.51
C ALA A 543 99.07 -25.25 -30.47
N PRO A 544 98.38 -24.20 -29.97
CA PRO A 544 97.31 -24.36 -28.99
C PRO A 544 95.98 -24.81 -29.63
N THR A 545 95.85 -24.79 -30.96
CA THR A 545 94.66 -25.24 -31.68
C THR A 545 94.33 -26.72 -31.38
N GLY A 546 93.07 -27.01 -31.05
CA GLY A 546 92.62 -28.36 -30.69
C GLY A 546 92.73 -28.71 -29.20
N PHE A 547 93.25 -27.79 -28.38
CA PHE A 547 93.14 -27.87 -26.92
C PHE A 547 91.90 -27.13 -26.43
N GLY A 548 91.28 -27.58 -25.34
CA GLY A 548 90.20 -26.85 -24.67
C GLY A 548 90.71 -25.79 -23.71
N ALA A 549 91.92 -25.98 -23.16
CA ALA A 549 92.61 -24.98 -22.36
C ALA A 549 94.13 -24.99 -22.57
N VAL A 550 94.78 -23.87 -22.24
CA VAL A 550 96.24 -23.76 -22.10
C VAL A 550 96.59 -23.32 -20.67
N LEU A 551 97.58 -23.95 -20.07
CA LEU A 551 98.15 -23.59 -18.76
C LEU A 551 99.59 -23.11 -18.96
N VAL A 552 99.89 -21.86 -18.56
CA VAL A 552 101.22 -21.26 -18.75
C VAL A 552 101.98 -21.19 -17.44
N LEU A 553 103.14 -21.85 -17.40
CA LEU A 553 104.10 -21.76 -16.29
C LEU A 553 105.19 -20.73 -16.63
N ALA A 554 105.43 -19.80 -15.72
CA ALA A 554 106.28 -18.62 -15.95
C ALA A 554 107.65 -18.68 -15.25
N GLY A 555 107.90 -19.69 -14.41
CA GLY A 555 109.20 -19.94 -13.75
C GLY A 555 109.61 -18.95 -12.67
N GLY A 556 110.30 -19.44 -11.63
CA GLY A 556 110.76 -18.61 -10.51
C GLY A 556 112.16 -18.01 -10.66
N PRO A 557 112.57 -17.13 -9.71
CA PRO A 557 113.94 -16.63 -9.61
C PRO A 557 115.00 -17.74 -9.81
N GLY A 558 115.94 -17.51 -10.73
CA GLY A 558 116.95 -18.48 -11.13
C GLY A 558 116.62 -19.29 -12.41
N SER A 559 115.38 -19.23 -12.90
CA SER A 559 115.00 -19.76 -14.23
C SER A 559 115.23 -18.75 -15.35
N SER A 560 115.39 -19.23 -16.59
CA SER A 560 115.41 -18.38 -17.80
C SER A 560 114.02 -17.83 -18.11
N SER A 561 112.98 -18.62 -17.80
CA SER A 561 111.57 -18.26 -17.90
C SER A 561 111.26 -16.97 -17.11
N TYR A 562 111.73 -16.88 -15.87
CA TYR A 562 111.52 -15.70 -15.00
C TYR A 562 112.14 -14.39 -15.53
N SER A 563 113.19 -14.47 -16.35
CA SER A 563 114.03 -13.34 -16.78
C SER A 563 113.91 -12.97 -18.27
N THR A 564 113.50 -13.91 -19.13
CA THR A 564 113.40 -13.76 -20.58
C THR A 564 111.94 -13.48 -21.02
N ASP A 565 111.70 -12.84 -22.17
CA ASP A 565 110.34 -12.65 -22.67
C ASP A 565 109.82 -13.92 -23.40
N MET A 566 108.50 -14.11 -23.46
CA MET A 566 107.90 -15.09 -24.37
C MET A 566 107.96 -14.53 -25.80
N PRO A 567 108.37 -15.31 -26.82
CA PRO A 567 108.33 -14.87 -28.21
C PRO A 567 106.95 -14.31 -28.60
N ALA A 568 106.93 -13.18 -29.33
CA ALA A 568 105.68 -12.48 -29.67
C ALA A 568 104.64 -13.39 -30.34
N ASN A 569 105.08 -14.31 -31.22
CA ASN A 569 104.20 -15.31 -31.85
C ASN A 569 103.50 -16.23 -30.83
N GLY A 570 104.20 -16.63 -29.77
CA GLY A 570 103.63 -17.41 -28.67
C GLY A 570 102.60 -16.62 -27.89
N GLN A 571 102.88 -15.35 -27.58
CA GLN A 571 101.92 -14.47 -26.93
C GLN A 571 100.66 -14.28 -27.80
N THR A 572 100.82 -14.00 -29.09
CA THR A 572 99.73 -13.83 -30.06
C THR A 572 98.90 -15.10 -30.19
N ALA A 573 99.52 -16.29 -30.27
CA ALA A 573 98.80 -17.55 -30.35
C ALA A 573 97.90 -17.79 -29.13
N LEU A 574 98.32 -17.39 -27.92
CA LEU A 574 97.51 -17.46 -26.71
C LEU A 574 96.35 -16.44 -26.71
N VAL A 575 96.55 -15.25 -27.27
CA VAL A 575 95.48 -14.26 -27.44
C VAL A 575 94.42 -14.77 -28.42
N SER A 576 94.81 -15.21 -29.61
CA SER A 576 93.89 -15.76 -30.62
C SER A 576 93.16 -17.01 -30.12
N PHE A 577 93.82 -17.84 -29.30
CA PHE A 577 93.21 -19.04 -28.70
C PHE A 577 92.07 -18.71 -27.74
N VAL A 578 92.23 -17.67 -26.91
CA VAL A 578 91.17 -17.16 -26.02
C VAL A 578 90.09 -16.41 -26.80
N GLN A 579 90.43 -15.69 -27.87
CA GLN A 579 89.43 -15.10 -28.77
C GLN A 579 88.58 -16.17 -29.46
N ALA A 580 89.13 -17.35 -29.74
CA ALA A 580 88.41 -18.52 -30.23
C ALA A 580 87.66 -19.32 -29.13
N ALA A 581 87.23 -18.65 -28.05
CA ALA A 581 86.47 -19.18 -26.91
C ALA A 581 87.15 -20.24 -25.99
N ASN A 582 88.44 -20.50 -26.14
CA ASN A 582 89.14 -21.54 -25.36
C ASN A 582 89.74 -21.01 -24.03
N GLY A 583 90.04 -21.92 -23.11
CA GLY A 583 90.46 -21.59 -21.75
C GLY A 583 91.93 -21.18 -21.60
N LEU A 584 92.25 -20.20 -20.75
CA LEU A 584 93.63 -19.89 -20.39
C LEU A 584 93.82 -19.86 -18.87
N VAL A 585 94.86 -20.52 -18.37
CA VAL A 585 95.23 -20.53 -16.95
C VAL A 585 96.65 -20.00 -16.77
N LEU A 586 96.80 -18.99 -15.91
CA LEU A 586 98.05 -18.26 -15.64
C LEU A 586 98.44 -18.36 -14.16
N THR A 587 99.74 -18.18 -13.87
CA THR A 587 100.34 -18.28 -12.53
C THR A 587 101.24 -17.07 -12.23
N GLU A 588 101.43 -16.74 -10.93
CA GLU A 588 102.16 -15.57 -10.37
C GLU A 588 103.00 -14.75 -11.35
N TRP A 589 104.07 -15.33 -11.89
CA TRP A 589 105.08 -14.54 -12.59
C TRP A 589 104.58 -13.98 -13.92
N ALA A 590 103.42 -14.41 -14.42
CA ALA A 590 102.68 -13.71 -15.48
C ALA A 590 102.45 -12.22 -15.15
N ALA A 591 102.05 -11.90 -13.92
CA ALA A 591 101.90 -10.53 -13.45
C ALA A 591 103.26 -9.78 -13.41
N LYS A 592 104.35 -10.49 -13.07
CA LYS A 592 105.71 -9.96 -13.12
C LYS A 592 106.18 -9.68 -14.53
N HIS A 593 105.95 -10.56 -15.50
CA HIS A 593 106.33 -10.30 -16.89
C HIS A 593 105.74 -8.97 -17.38
N VAL A 594 104.43 -8.75 -17.15
CA VAL A 594 103.76 -7.50 -17.53
C VAL A 594 104.33 -6.28 -16.79
N ALA A 595 104.65 -6.41 -15.50
CA ALA A 595 105.27 -5.34 -14.70
C ALA A 595 106.72 -5.01 -15.15
N ASP A 596 107.46 -6.00 -15.63
CA ASP A 596 108.82 -5.87 -16.17
C ASP A 596 108.85 -5.39 -17.64
N GLY A 597 107.70 -5.02 -18.24
CA GLY A 597 107.61 -4.62 -19.64
C GLY A 597 107.69 -5.76 -20.66
N ARG A 598 107.58 -7.02 -20.20
CA ARG A 598 107.49 -8.26 -21.00
C ARG A 598 106.04 -8.72 -21.14
N TRP A 599 105.76 -9.79 -21.90
CA TRP A 599 104.41 -10.31 -22.16
C TRP A 599 103.39 -9.25 -22.65
N GLN A 600 103.84 -8.21 -23.36
CA GLN A 600 103.02 -7.03 -23.67
C GLN A 600 101.89 -7.27 -24.68
N THR A 601 101.93 -8.37 -25.45
CA THR A 601 100.80 -8.80 -26.30
C THR A 601 99.78 -9.59 -25.46
N LEU A 602 100.24 -10.34 -24.46
CA LEU A 602 99.41 -11.16 -23.57
C LEU A 602 98.82 -10.36 -22.38
N LYS A 603 99.29 -9.13 -22.16
CA LYS A 603 99.06 -8.32 -20.93
C LYS A 603 97.60 -8.20 -20.50
N ASP A 604 96.65 -8.18 -21.43
CA ASP A 604 95.23 -7.96 -21.15
C ASP A 604 94.51 -9.26 -20.71
N LEU A 605 95.13 -10.42 -20.97
CA LEU A 605 94.73 -11.71 -20.39
C LEU A 605 95.38 -11.96 -19.01
N VAL A 606 96.43 -11.22 -18.65
CA VAL A 606 97.08 -11.31 -17.33
C VAL A 606 96.27 -10.54 -16.30
N LEU A 607 95.37 -11.23 -15.59
CA LEU A 607 94.30 -10.61 -14.79
C LEU A 607 94.71 -9.92 -13.47
N LEU A 608 95.96 -10.08 -13.03
CA LEU A 608 96.47 -9.54 -11.76
C LEU A 608 97.53 -8.48 -12.04
N THR A 609 97.60 -7.47 -11.17
CA THR A 609 98.73 -6.53 -11.10
C THR A 609 99.82 -7.08 -10.18
N ARG A 610 100.99 -6.44 -10.16
CA ARG A 610 102.08 -6.78 -9.25
C ARG A 610 102.66 -5.54 -8.59
N THR A 611 102.85 -5.62 -7.28
CA THR A 611 103.62 -4.66 -6.47
C THR A 611 104.91 -5.30 -5.98
N VAL A 612 104.81 -6.42 -5.25
CA VAL A 612 105.96 -7.20 -4.74
C VAL A 612 105.68 -8.72 -4.85
N ALA A 613 106.51 -9.56 -4.24
CA ALA A 613 106.24 -10.98 -4.03
C ALA A 613 106.44 -11.33 -2.55
N PHE A 614 105.61 -12.22 -2.02
CA PHE A 614 105.71 -12.80 -0.69
C PHE A 614 106.22 -14.24 -0.79
N SER A 615 106.94 -14.75 0.21
CA SER A 615 107.37 -16.15 0.28
C SER A 615 107.24 -16.68 1.70
N GLY A 616 106.53 -17.80 1.89
CA GLY A 616 106.24 -18.36 3.21
C GLY A 616 105.03 -19.28 3.21
N GLN A 617 104.20 -19.18 4.25
CA GLN A 617 102.85 -19.76 4.27
C GLN A 617 101.86 -18.76 3.68
N VAL A 618 101.08 -19.18 2.69
CA VAL A 618 100.08 -18.37 1.99
C VAL A 618 98.71 -18.95 2.31
N GLN A 619 97.77 -18.13 2.76
CA GLN A 619 96.38 -18.51 2.98
C GLN A 619 95.51 -18.04 1.81
N TYR A 620 94.82 -18.96 1.16
CA TYR A 620 93.76 -18.64 0.19
C TYR A 620 92.40 -18.71 0.88
N LYS A 621 91.54 -17.71 0.63
CA LYS A 621 90.19 -17.61 1.16
C LYS A 621 89.20 -17.26 0.04
N LEU A 622 88.20 -18.11 -0.16
CA LEU A 622 87.11 -17.89 -1.10
C LEU A 622 86.25 -16.69 -0.68
N ASP A 623 85.89 -15.83 -1.64
CA ASP A 623 84.96 -14.73 -1.41
C ASP A 623 83.51 -15.26 -1.33
N PRO A 624 82.67 -14.79 -0.37
CA PRO A 624 81.34 -15.37 -0.14
C PRO A 624 80.40 -15.38 -1.37
N GLY A 625 80.51 -14.39 -2.26
CA GLY A 625 79.74 -14.32 -3.51
C GLY A 625 80.12 -15.36 -4.55
N PHE A 626 81.13 -16.20 -4.28
CA PHE A 626 81.60 -17.28 -5.15
C PHE A 626 81.57 -18.65 -4.47
N VAL A 627 80.84 -18.79 -3.35
CA VAL A 627 80.48 -20.12 -2.81
C VAL A 627 79.71 -20.90 -3.88
N GLY A 628 80.15 -22.11 -4.18
CA GLY A 628 79.64 -22.92 -5.29
C GLY A 628 80.22 -22.57 -6.68
N HIS A 629 81.08 -21.55 -6.81
CA HIS A 629 81.72 -21.24 -8.09
C HIS A 629 82.65 -22.40 -8.52
N PRO A 630 82.52 -22.94 -9.75
CA PRO A 630 83.07 -24.27 -10.02
C PRO A 630 84.59 -24.42 -9.98
N ILE A 631 85.38 -23.33 -10.00
CA ILE A 631 86.84 -23.45 -9.78
C ILE A 631 87.17 -23.89 -8.34
N TRP A 632 86.24 -23.70 -7.39
CA TRP A 632 86.41 -24.07 -5.98
C TRP A 632 85.79 -25.44 -5.61
N THR A 633 85.23 -26.18 -6.58
CA THR A 633 84.57 -27.47 -6.34
C THR A 633 85.51 -28.48 -5.69
N GLY A 634 85.16 -28.93 -4.48
CA GLY A 634 85.97 -29.87 -3.69
C GLY A 634 87.15 -29.24 -2.94
N LEU A 635 87.23 -27.91 -2.87
CA LEU A 635 88.17 -27.18 -2.00
C LEU A 635 87.45 -26.67 -0.74
N THR A 636 88.21 -26.48 0.34
CA THR A 636 87.71 -25.77 1.53
C THR A 636 87.66 -24.27 1.31
N ASN A 637 86.69 -23.57 1.92
CA ASN A 637 86.53 -22.10 1.78
C ASN A 637 87.74 -21.29 2.26
N ASN A 638 88.62 -21.89 3.07
CA ASN A 638 89.99 -21.42 3.28
C ASN A 638 90.97 -22.60 3.33
N PHE A 639 92.22 -22.37 2.94
CA PHE A 639 93.34 -23.29 3.19
C PHE A 639 94.68 -22.54 3.17
N THR A 640 95.68 -23.10 3.84
CA THR A 640 97.04 -22.54 3.91
C THR A 640 98.06 -23.52 3.32
N PHE A 641 99.06 -23.01 2.61
CA PHE A 641 100.08 -23.82 1.94
C PHE A 641 101.43 -23.07 1.85
N ALA A 642 102.54 -23.81 1.75
CA ALA A 642 103.85 -23.20 1.56
C ALA A 642 104.05 -22.80 0.08
N SER A 643 104.31 -21.52 -0.20
CA SER A 643 104.55 -21.02 -1.56
C SER A 643 105.22 -19.64 -1.58
N THR A 644 105.73 -19.25 -2.74
CA THR A 644 105.83 -17.84 -3.12
C THR A 644 104.52 -17.37 -3.77
N SER A 645 104.15 -16.09 -3.63
CA SER A 645 102.95 -15.50 -4.23
C SER A 645 103.09 -14.03 -4.60
N ASN A 646 102.46 -13.65 -5.71
CA ASN A 646 102.37 -12.30 -6.25
C ASN A 646 101.54 -11.42 -5.32
N VAL A 647 102.10 -10.29 -4.87
CA VAL A 647 101.34 -9.31 -4.09
C VAL A 647 100.80 -8.24 -5.03
N GLY A 648 99.48 -8.18 -5.20
CA GLY A 648 98.82 -7.22 -6.09
C GLY A 648 97.31 -7.42 -6.17
N VAL A 649 96.64 -6.50 -6.86
CA VAL A 649 95.17 -6.50 -7.03
C VAL A 649 94.73 -6.97 -8.41
N THR A 650 93.49 -7.46 -8.48
CA THR A 650 92.78 -7.80 -9.70
C THR A 650 92.63 -6.58 -10.61
N LYS A 651 92.87 -6.74 -11.91
CA LYS A 651 92.67 -5.66 -12.88
C LYS A 651 91.19 -5.37 -13.10
N VAL A 652 90.83 -4.09 -13.16
CA VAL A 652 89.50 -3.64 -13.60
C VAL A 652 89.43 -3.72 -15.13
N ALA A 653 88.75 -4.75 -15.65
CA ALA A 653 88.47 -4.93 -17.07
C ALA A 653 87.18 -5.77 -17.27
N THR A 654 86.60 -5.73 -18.47
CA THR A 654 85.34 -6.41 -18.80
C THR A 654 85.36 -7.89 -18.43
N GLY A 655 84.36 -8.35 -17.68
CA GLY A 655 84.24 -9.74 -17.26
C GLY A 655 85.22 -10.22 -16.19
N VAL A 656 86.15 -9.37 -15.73
CA VAL A 656 87.15 -9.74 -14.72
C VAL A 656 86.56 -9.67 -13.30
N LYS A 657 86.74 -10.74 -12.53
CA LYS A 657 86.24 -10.89 -11.16
C LYS A 657 87.32 -11.53 -10.27
N ARG A 658 87.45 -11.10 -9.02
CA ARG A 658 88.17 -11.84 -7.99
C ARG A 658 87.30 -12.98 -7.47
N ILE A 659 87.88 -14.15 -7.26
CA ILE A 659 87.23 -15.32 -6.65
C ILE A 659 87.74 -15.56 -5.22
N ALA A 660 89.04 -15.33 -4.99
CA ALA A 660 89.66 -15.52 -3.69
C ALA A 660 90.65 -14.41 -3.35
N GLY A 661 90.70 -14.04 -2.07
CA GLY A 661 91.71 -13.18 -1.47
C GLY A 661 92.76 -13.97 -0.69
N SER A 662 93.83 -13.29 -0.29
CA SER A 662 94.88 -13.80 0.61
C SER A 662 95.46 -12.64 1.41
N PRO A 663 95.74 -12.79 2.72
CA PRO A 663 96.45 -11.77 3.49
C PRO A 663 97.85 -11.46 2.93
N GLU A 664 98.48 -12.43 2.27
CA GLU A 664 99.83 -12.36 1.76
C GLU A 664 99.91 -11.86 0.30
N ALA A 665 98.96 -12.27 -0.56
CA ALA A 665 98.92 -11.91 -1.98
C ALA A 665 98.00 -10.72 -2.30
N ILE A 666 97.16 -10.29 -1.35
CA ILE A 666 95.97 -9.44 -1.53
C ILE A 666 94.89 -10.19 -2.34
N ASP A 667 95.05 -10.29 -3.67
CA ASP A 667 94.12 -11.01 -4.54
C ASP A 667 94.74 -12.32 -5.02
N ALA A 668 94.22 -13.44 -4.51
CA ALA A 668 94.80 -14.77 -4.69
C ALA A 668 94.38 -15.46 -6.00
N VAL A 669 93.11 -15.31 -6.40
CA VAL A 669 92.58 -15.91 -7.63
C VAL A 669 91.62 -14.93 -8.30
N ALA A 670 91.89 -14.64 -9.58
CA ALA A 670 91.01 -13.87 -10.45
C ALA A 670 90.60 -14.70 -11.68
N VAL A 671 89.44 -14.38 -12.24
CA VAL A 671 88.93 -14.95 -13.49
C VAL A 671 88.46 -13.85 -14.45
N ARG A 672 88.46 -14.12 -15.76
CA ARG A 672 87.69 -13.37 -16.76
C ARG A 672 86.67 -14.29 -17.40
N GLU A 673 85.44 -13.83 -17.48
CA GLU A 673 84.38 -14.47 -18.27
C GLU A 673 83.68 -13.42 -19.13
N VAL A 674 83.68 -13.66 -20.44
CA VAL A 674 82.97 -12.87 -21.46
C VAL A 674 82.25 -13.91 -22.34
N PRO A 675 80.92 -13.83 -22.58
CA PRO A 675 80.19 -14.91 -23.25
C PRO A 675 80.75 -15.29 -24.62
N SER A 676 81.15 -14.29 -25.41
CA SER A 676 81.72 -14.41 -26.76
C SER A 676 83.24 -14.66 -26.80
N GLU A 677 83.90 -14.89 -25.67
CA GLU A 677 85.33 -15.18 -25.59
C GLU A 677 85.63 -16.36 -24.63
N GLY A 678 86.91 -16.70 -24.58
CA GLY A 678 87.46 -17.72 -23.71
C GLY A 678 87.54 -17.26 -22.27
N ARG A 679 87.28 -18.19 -21.36
CA ARG A 679 87.42 -17.98 -19.92
C ARG A 679 88.90 -17.99 -19.53
N VAL A 680 89.32 -17.01 -18.74
CA VAL A 680 90.71 -16.91 -18.25
C VAL A 680 90.72 -17.06 -16.72
N VAL A 681 91.72 -17.76 -16.17
CA VAL A 681 91.96 -17.87 -14.72
C VAL A 681 93.40 -17.44 -14.44
N HIS A 682 93.62 -16.68 -13.38
CA HIS A 682 94.95 -16.29 -12.93
C HIS A 682 95.08 -16.55 -11.42
N VAL A 683 96.01 -17.43 -11.06
CA VAL A 683 96.30 -17.83 -9.68
C VAL A 683 97.59 -17.16 -9.22
N ALA A 684 97.55 -16.44 -8.10
CA ALA A 684 98.63 -15.57 -7.63
C ALA A 684 99.86 -16.30 -7.08
N HIS A 685 99.94 -17.65 -7.11
CA HIS A 685 101.10 -18.40 -6.59
C HIS A 685 102.11 -18.83 -7.66
N ALA A 686 103.38 -18.95 -7.26
CA ALA A 686 104.46 -19.56 -8.05
C ALA A 686 104.75 -21.00 -7.61
N GLY A 687 103.91 -21.95 -8.02
CA GLY A 687 104.06 -23.36 -7.64
C GLY A 687 105.39 -24.00 -8.04
N ASN A 688 106.03 -23.51 -9.10
CA ASN A 688 107.29 -24.04 -9.63
C ASN A 688 108.54 -23.28 -9.16
N TYR A 689 108.44 -22.63 -8.00
CA TYR A 689 109.56 -21.98 -7.31
C TYR A 689 109.68 -22.52 -5.87
N ALA A 690 110.58 -21.98 -5.05
CA ALA A 690 110.68 -22.32 -3.63
C ALA A 690 109.84 -21.33 -2.77
N PRO A 691 109.10 -21.78 -1.75
CA PRO A 691 108.62 -23.16 -1.54
C PRO A 691 107.72 -23.64 -2.69
N ASN A 692 107.75 -24.95 -2.99
CA ASN A 692 107.05 -25.52 -4.14
C ASN A 692 105.57 -25.76 -3.84
N GLY A 693 104.72 -24.83 -4.28
CA GLY A 693 103.27 -24.90 -4.12
C GLY A 693 102.59 -26.07 -4.83
N TRP A 694 103.21 -26.64 -5.88
CA TRP A 694 102.67 -27.83 -6.57
C TRP A 694 102.66 -29.09 -5.70
N SER A 695 103.34 -29.09 -4.54
CA SER A 695 103.22 -30.15 -3.53
C SER A 695 101.86 -30.18 -2.81
N ASN A 696 101.05 -29.12 -2.88
CA ASN A 696 99.79 -29.03 -2.15
C ASN A 696 98.58 -29.49 -2.97
N ALA A 697 97.83 -30.47 -2.45
CA ALA A 697 96.67 -31.06 -3.12
C ALA A 697 95.53 -30.07 -3.42
N ASN A 698 95.30 -29.05 -2.57
CA ASN A 698 94.26 -28.04 -2.82
C ASN A 698 94.65 -27.12 -3.98
N ILE A 699 95.94 -26.82 -4.15
CA ILE A 699 96.46 -26.05 -5.29
C ILE A 699 96.42 -26.88 -6.58
N GLN A 700 96.79 -28.16 -6.53
CA GLN A 700 96.63 -29.08 -7.66
C GLN A 700 95.14 -29.15 -8.10
N LYS A 701 94.22 -29.28 -7.13
CA LYS A 701 92.77 -29.34 -7.37
C LYS A 701 92.20 -28.00 -7.88
N LEU A 702 92.67 -26.86 -7.35
CA LEU A 702 92.33 -25.54 -7.87
C LEU A 702 92.73 -25.38 -9.34
N VAL A 703 93.93 -25.79 -9.73
CA VAL A 703 94.38 -25.67 -11.13
C VAL A 703 93.70 -26.69 -12.05
N ALA A 704 93.42 -27.91 -11.59
CA ALA A 704 92.55 -28.84 -12.31
C ALA A 704 91.15 -28.26 -12.55
N ASN A 705 90.51 -27.72 -11.52
CA ASN A 705 89.20 -27.08 -11.63
C ASN A 705 89.24 -25.84 -12.54
N ALA A 706 90.33 -25.05 -12.51
CA ALA A 706 90.54 -23.90 -13.39
C ALA A 706 90.67 -24.29 -14.86
N VAL A 707 91.41 -25.38 -15.16
CA VAL A 707 91.49 -25.96 -16.51
C VAL A 707 90.11 -26.40 -16.99
N SER A 708 89.33 -27.11 -16.15
CA SER A 708 87.97 -27.54 -16.51
C SER A 708 86.99 -26.38 -16.70
N TRP A 709 86.99 -25.39 -15.80
CA TRP A 709 86.15 -24.19 -15.90
C TRP A 709 86.47 -23.36 -17.13
N SER A 710 87.77 -23.16 -17.41
CA SER A 710 88.21 -22.33 -18.53
C SER A 710 87.88 -22.95 -19.89
N ALA A 711 87.96 -24.28 -20.03
CA ALA A 711 87.49 -25.01 -21.21
C ALA A 711 85.96 -25.19 -21.29
N ARG A 712 85.19 -24.70 -20.29
CA ARG A 712 83.74 -24.93 -20.15
C ARG A 712 83.36 -26.44 -20.19
N CYS A 713 84.13 -27.27 -19.46
CA CYS A 713 84.10 -28.74 -19.50
C CYS A 713 83.64 -29.43 -18.19
N GLN A 714 82.66 -28.85 -17.51
CA GLN A 714 82.39 -29.11 -16.08
C GLN A 714 81.26 -30.09 -15.80
#